data_AF-A0A6A0IEA2-F1
#
_entry.id   AF-A0A6A0IEA2-F1
#
_cell.length_a   1.000
_cell.length_b   1.000
_cell.length_c   1.000
_cell.angle_alpha   90.00
_cell.angle_beta   90.00
_cell.angle_gamma   90.00
#
_symmetry.space_group_name_H-M   'P 1'
#
loop_
_entity.id
_entity.type
_entity.pdbx_description
1 polymer ?
#
loop_
_entity_poly.entity_id
_entity_poly.type
_entity_poly.pdbx_seq_one_letter_code
_entity_poly.pdbx_strand_id
1 'polypeptide(L)'
;MDEEMRPALRTLALLAALLGAVAAAQGEDPTAPRKAEALRLFGRLDDDRALTFVASGPPDARTPIACPGVFREIEVWTWLEHPTLGKSAQAVFYAEPGTGVYRYWTLVDGETVLLAAKTAEKVPLADVDPEATGCLDAFLVKAAVRNVAARQKDNNGGLAERGVILAPPEKPDGATATAAAAPPAPVLVSNKPLSGRERSRLLKELPERYRRFLEDVEPILADLERDTFLRLASDYQRDRFVEEFWKRRSVGADGFRVPFQDIYESRLRFVRERYRNVNTDMARVYLVNGPPDGLRKYDCQDVFWPIQVWYYERLESLRMSKVPLLFYQPFGTGDYKLWTSLDGYGALLVGWIGGGMAGSAVNRQVDITRCIEWREINAAVNAVAAIFGTTTALKFSSEVKEGPKPDVEGVDRILQMTTDLPAGAEKLPIQRVLRFPEMVANKMRLELTLILERQGLGTKPMGEETFYDLDVVGEVIKGGRLVENFRYRFDFPASTVAGPFVPLLVERELYPGEYQLRVKVADANRNAAALLDEKLVVPESPDAVLSPEEKAAREAARAAVARLVADPKLGKGSISLVPLAREYATGLVRFETRSSSTDIAFVEFYLNGRKIATKRRPPFDVDLDLGELPRKQSVRVVAYDKDGRALSEDQMILNEGREAFRVRIVSPEKGVNLEGPVRVVADLAVPETKKLQKLEFFVNDARAATLFQQPWQQVVDVPRSKDLGFLRVVATLEDGATTEDLVYYNAPKYLSEVSVQAVELYTSVFSKGRPVVGLPRESFTVLEDGQPQVVDGFEVVTNLPLSLGIGLDTSGSMEEELVEAQKAATEFLRRVMTKRDRCFFVSFDTEPQLVTRFTTDRDKLAQALASTRAQGSTALWDALVYGLYQYQGVRGRKAYVVLTDGEDRSSKFTYEAAVDYARKSGVAIYFIGLRIGPTQVDIRSKLNRISRETGGAVYYIDSARNLDAIYKEIDEELRSQYLLTYVPSAKPTPGGKWRKVEVKVNPGDLVARTISGYYP
;
A
#
# COMPACT_ATOMS: atom_id res chain seq x y z
N MET A 1 -58.56 10.70 -50.61
CA MET A 1 -57.92 9.36 -50.53
C MET A 1 -57.10 9.30 -49.25
N ASP A 2 -57.70 9.68 -48.12
CA ASP A 2 -56.96 10.10 -46.91
C ASP A 2 -57.68 9.73 -45.60
N GLU A 3 -58.63 8.78 -45.66
CA GLU A 3 -59.35 8.27 -44.49
C GLU A 3 -59.09 6.78 -44.20
N GLU A 4 -58.48 6.03 -45.13
CA GLU A 4 -58.18 4.60 -44.93
C GLU A 4 -56.81 4.30 -44.29
N MET A 5 -55.92 5.30 -44.16
CA MET A 5 -54.53 5.07 -43.65
C MET A 5 -54.33 5.41 -42.15
N ARG A 6 -55.27 6.12 -41.52
CA ARG A 6 -55.23 6.43 -40.08
C ARG A 6 -55.52 5.25 -39.16
N PRO A 7 -56.38 4.26 -39.52
CA PRO A 7 -56.50 3.04 -38.74
C PRO A 7 -55.20 2.24 -38.76
N ALA A 8 -54.53 2.09 -39.92
CA ALA A 8 -53.31 1.29 -40.04
C ALA A 8 -52.14 1.82 -39.19
N LEU A 9 -51.93 3.14 -39.14
CA LEU A 9 -50.89 3.77 -38.31
C LEU A 9 -51.21 3.74 -36.81
N ARG A 10 -52.49 3.88 -36.42
CA ARG A 10 -52.91 3.68 -35.03
C ARG A 10 -52.79 2.22 -34.62
N THR A 11 -53.11 1.28 -35.51
CA THR A 11 -52.96 -0.16 -35.26
C THR A 11 -51.49 -0.57 -35.18
N LEU A 12 -50.59 0.02 -35.97
CA LEU A 12 -49.13 -0.19 -35.86
C LEU A 12 -48.53 0.42 -34.58
N ALA A 13 -48.97 1.60 -34.16
CA ALA A 13 -48.53 2.21 -32.90
C ALA A 13 -49.09 1.46 -31.68
N LEU A 14 -50.34 0.97 -31.76
CA LEU A 14 -50.93 0.11 -30.74
C LEU A 14 -50.25 -1.25 -30.73
N LEU A 15 -49.90 -1.83 -31.88
CA LEU A 15 -49.12 -3.08 -31.96
C LEU A 15 -47.71 -2.89 -31.42
N ALA A 16 -47.04 -1.77 -31.66
CA ALA A 16 -45.72 -1.49 -31.11
C ALA A 16 -45.76 -1.25 -29.59
N ALA A 17 -46.82 -0.60 -29.10
CA ALA A 17 -47.06 -0.44 -27.66
C ALA A 17 -47.49 -1.75 -26.99
N LEU A 18 -48.27 -2.59 -27.67
CA LEU A 18 -48.62 -3.96 -27.24
C LEU A 18 -47.41 -4.88 -27.29
N LEU A 19 -46.56 -4.81 -28.31
CA LEU A 19 -45.30 -5.56 -28.40
C LEU A 19 -44.31 -5.10 -27.33
N GLY A 20 -44.23 -3.80 -27.04
CA GLY A 20 -43.42 -3.25 -25.96
C GLY A 20 -43.96 -3.61 -24.56
N ALA A 21 -45.28 -3.64 -24.38
CA ALA A 21 -45.90 -4.09 -23.13
C ALA A 21 -45.81 -5.61 -22.96
N VAL A 22 -45.87 -6.38 -24.05
CA VAL A 22 -45.62 -7.83 -24.06
C VAL A 22 -44.15 -8.12 -23.77
N ALA A 23 -43.21 -7.34 -24.28
CA ALA A 23 -41.77 -7.45 -23.97
C ALA A 23 -41.46 -7.10 -22.50
N ALA A 24 -42.08 -6.04 -21.96
CA ALA A 24 -41.96 -5.66 -20.56
C ALA A 24 -42.61 -6.68 -19.60
N ALA A 25 -43.70 -7.34 -20.02
CA ALA A 25 -44.32 -8.44 -19.28
C ALA A 25 -43.53 -9.76 -19.37
N GLN A 26 -42.58 -9.88 -20.30
CA GLN A 26 -41.69 -11.04 -20.49
C GLN A 26 -40.27 -10.85 -19.93
N GLY A 27 -39.97 -9.71 -19.30
CA GLY A 27 -38.67 -9.46 -18.66
C GLY A 27 -37.52 -9.12 -19.62
N GLU A 28 -37.79 -8.82 -20.88
CA GLU A 28 -36.77 -8.31 -21.81
C GLU A 28 -36.50 -6.82 -21.53
N ASP A 29 -35.22 -6.43 -21.48
CA ASP A 29 -34.81 -5.02 -21.40
C ASP A 29 -35.29 -4.30 -22.66
N PRO A 30 -36.28 -3.38 -22.58
CA PRO A 30 -36.85 -2.70 -23.74
C PRO A 30 -35.82 -1.82 -24.47
N THR A 31 -34.65 -1.57 -23.86
CA THR A 31 -33.53 -0.85 -24.47
C THR A 31 -32.45 -1.75 -25.08
N ALA A 32 -32.54 -3.08 -24.95
CA ALA A 32 -31.58 -4.01 -25.55
C ALA A 32 -31.42 -3.85 -27.08
N PRO A 33 -32.49 -3.66 -27.88
CA PRO A 33 -32.34 -3.40 -29.32
C PRO A 33 -31.59 -2.08 -29.57
N ARG A 34 -31.89 -1.05 -28.77
CA ARG A 34 -31.24 0.26 -28.87
C ARG A 34 -29.78 0.22 -28.42
N LYS A 35 -29.40 -0.62 -27.46
CA LYS A 35 -28.01 -0.84 -27.03
C LYS A 35 -27.19 -1.52 -28.12
N ALA A 36 -27.74 -2.55 -28.75
CA ALA A 36 -27.09 -3.21 -29.88
C ALA A 36 -26.91 -2.25 -31.08
N GLU A 37 -27.95 -1.46 -31.37
CA GLU A 37 -27.89 -0.45 -32.43
C GLU A 37 -26.95 0.71 -32.09
N ALA A 38 -26.92 1.19 -30.85
CA ALA A 38 -25.96 2.20 -30.38
C ALA A 38 -24.52 1.71 -30.48
N LEU A 39 -24.24 0.46 -30.09
CA LEU A 39 -22.91 -0.13 -30.25
C LEU A 39 -22.53 -0.23 -31.74
N ARG A 40 -23.49 -0.49 -32.63
CA ARG A 40 -23.26 -0.49 -34.09
C ARG A 40 -22.98 0.91 -34.65
N LEU A 41 -23.72 1.92 -34.18
CA LEU A 41 -23.63 3.29 -34.68
C LEU A 41 -22.43 4.06 -34.14
N PHE A 42 -22.03 3.81 -32.89
CA PHE A 42 -20.99 4.58 -32.19
C PHE A 42 -19.75 3.74 -31.82
N GLY A 43 -19.77 2.42 -32.03
CA GLY A 43 -18.66 1.51 -31.78
C GLY A 43 -18.39 1.19 -30.30
N ARG A 44 -19.01 1.93 -29.37
CA ARG A 44 -18.81 1.80 -27.92
C ARG A 44 -20.02 2.32 -27.15
N LEU A 45 -20.18 1.86 -25.91
CA LEU A 45 -21.33 2.21 -25.04
C LEU A 45 -20.98 3.22 -23.94
N ASP A 46 -19.70 3.57 -23.79
CA ASP A 46 -19.20 4.60 -22.88
C ASP A 46 -19.17 6.01 -23.53
N ASP A 47 -19.70 6.15 -24.75
CA ASP A 47 -19.93 7.40 -25.47
C ASP A 47 -21.29 8.00 -25.09
N ASP A 48 -21.32 9.31 -24.78
CA ASP A 48 -22.56 9.96 -24.32
C ASP A 48 -23.65 9.97 -25.39
N ARG A 49 -23.30 9.85 -26.69
CA ARG A 49 -24.27 9.64 -27.78
C ARG A 49 -24.92 8.26 -27.70
N ALA A 50 -24.13 7.23 -27.37
CA ALA A 50 -24.65 5.87 -27.22
C ALA A 50 -25.60 5.79 -26.01
N LEU A 51 -25.23 6.41 -24.90
CA LEU A 51 -26.08 6.52 -23.71
C LEU A 51 -27.37 7.30 -24.01
N THR A 52 -27.27 8.43 -24.71
CA THR A 52 -28.43 9.24 -25.11
C THR A 52 -29.35 8.48 -26.06
N PHE A 53 -28.81 7.76 -27.05
CA PHE A 53 -29.60 6.97 -27.99
C PHE A 53 -30.37 5.84 -27.29
N VAL A 54 -29.72 5.19 -26.31
CA VAL A 54 -30.32 4.13 -25.52
C VAL A 54 -31.45 4.66 -24.64
N ALA A 55 -31.21 5.78 -23.96
CA ALA A 55 -32.15 6.41 -23.04
C ALA A 55 -33.33 7.09 -23.76
N SER A 56 -33.03 7.92 -24.75
CA SER A 56 -34.01 8.81 -25.41
C SER A 56 -34.58 8.26 -26.71
N GLY A 57 -33.97 7.21 -27.27
CA GLY A 57 -34.30 6.69 -28.60
C GLY A 57 -33.64 7.48 -29.73
N PRO A 58 -33.86 7.08 -30.99
CA PRO A 58 -33.28 7.75 -32.16
C PRO A 58 -33.75 9.22 -32.23
N PRO A 59 -32.85 10.18 -32.46
CA PRO A 59 -33.24 11.55 -32.79
C PRO A 59 -33.85 11.62 -34.19
N ASP A 60 -34.75 12.59 -34.40
CA ASP A 60 -35.34 12.88 -35.71
C ASP A 60 -34.30 13.44 -36.69
N ALA A 61 -33.28 14.13 -36.18
CA ALA A 61 -32.13 14.57 -36.97
C ALA A 61 -30.82 14.48 -36.17
N ARG A 62 -29.75 14.05 -36.84
CA ARG A 62 -28.35 14.13 -36.36
C ARG A 62 -27.56 14.94 -37.36
N THR A 63 -27.07 16.08 -36.92
CA THR A 63 -26.31 16.98 -37.78
C THR A 63 -24.88 17.06 -37.24
N PRO A 64 -23.93 16.32 -37.83
CA PRO A 64 -22.51 16.52 -37.56
C PRO A 64 -22.08 17.86 -38.16
N ILE A 65 -21.39 18.67 -37.36
CA ILE A 65 -20.92 20.01 -37.75
C ILE A 65 -19.43 20.06 -37.45
N ALA A 66 -18.66 20.30 -38.51
CA ALA A 66 -17.23 20.51 -38.43
C ALA A 66 -16.91 21.83 -39.12
N CYS A 67 -16.48 22.83 -38.34
CA CYS A 67 -16.11 24.14 -38.86
C CYS A 67 -14.67 24.47 -38.45
N PRO A 68 -13.69 24.12 -39.32
CA PRO A 68 -12.27 24.23 -39.02
C PRO A 68 -11.89 25.65 -38.57
N GLY A 69 -11.36 25.77 -37.36
CA GLY A 69 -10.92 27.04 -36.81
C GLY A 69 -11.97 27.84 -36.05
N VAL A 70 -13.19 27.31 -35.88
CA VAL A 70 -14.27 27.94 -35.09
C VAL A 70 -14.81 26.99 -34.03
N PHE A 71 -15.26 25.79 -34.43
CA PHE A 71 -15.77 24.77 -33.54
C PHE A 71 -14.94 23.50 -33.63
N ARG A 72 -14.90 22.75 -32.53
CA ARG A 72 -14.49 21.34 -32.59
C ARG A 72 -15.53 20.56 -33.38
N GLU A 73 -15.23 19.31 -33.69
CA GLU A 73 -16.23 18.42 -34.28
C GLU A 73 -17.36 18.22 -33.25
N ILE A 74 -18.55 18.68 -33.62
CA ILE A 74 -19.74 18.68 -32.78
C ILE A 74 -20.83 17.91 -33.51
N GLU A 75 -21.70 17.26 -32.75
CA GLU A 75 -22.91 16.63 -33.29
C GLU A 75 -24.13 17.20 -32.57
N VAL A 76 -25.08 17.74 -33.33
CA VAL A 76 -26.34 18.26 -32.80
C VAL A 76 -27.45 17.27 -33.10
N TRP A 77 -28.08 16.76 -32.06
CA TRP A 77 -29.24 15.87 -32.18
C TRP A 77 -30.50 16.67 -31.90
N THR A 78 -31.53 16.48 -32.73
CA THR A 78 -32.83 17.15 -32.58
C THR A 78 -33.95 16.12 -32.52
N TRP A 79 -34.86 16.29 -31.56
CA TRP A 79 -36.12 15.59 -31.44
C TRP A 79 -37.26 16.59 -31.57
N LEU A 80 -38.21 16.32 -32.46
CA LEU A 80 -39.44 17.09 -32.57
C LEU A 80 -40.29 16.94 -31.30
N GLU A 81 -40.26 15.75 -30.68
CA GLU A 81 -40.89 15.46 -29.38
C GLU A 81 -40.06 14.43 -28.59
N HIS A 82 -39.31 14.88 -27.59
CA HIS A 82 -38.46 14.02 -26.76
C HIS A 82 -39.26 13.43 -25.59
N PRO A 83 -39.08 12.14 -25.25
CA PRO A 83 -39.91 11.43 -24.28
C PRO A 83 -39.93 12.08 -22.89
N THR A 84 -38.86 12.76 -22.51
CA THR A 84 -38.71 13.40 -21.19
C THR A 84 -38.50 14.91 -21.24
N LEU A 85 -38.10 15.47 -22.38
CA LEU A 85 -37.74 16.90 -22.49
C LEU A 85 -38.76 17.71 -23.30
N GLY A 86 -39.79 17.07 -23.83
CA GLY A 86 -40.86 17.71 -24.57
C GLY A 86 -40.46 18.13 -25.99
N LYS A 87 -41.19 19.10 -26.55
CA LYS A 87 -41.11 19.48 -27.97
C LYS A 87 -39.83 20.23 -28.30
N SER A 88 -39.31 20.00 -29.50
CA SER A 88 -38.11 20.68 -30.04
C SER A 88 -36.90 20.56 -29.10
N ALA A 89 -36.66 19.34 -28.61
CA ALA A 89 -35.51 19.01 -27.79
C ALA A 89 -34.24 18.89 -28.64
N GLN A 90 -33.14 19.39 -28.12
CA GLN A 90 -31.84 19.39 -28.78
C GLN A 90 -30.77 18.98 -27.78
N ALA A 91 -29.79 18.21 -28.25
CA ALA A 91 -28.60 17.82 -27.52
C ALA A 91 -27.37 18.17 -28.35
N VAL A 92 -26.29 18.60 -27.68
CA VAL A 92 -25.03 18.98 -28.32
C VAL A 92 -23.93 18.08 -27.77
N PHE A 93 -23.25 17.36 -28.66
CA PHE A 93 -22.15 16.46 -28.32
C PHE A 93 -20.85 16.98 -28.92
N TYR A 94 -19.74 16.88 -28.19
CA TYR A 94 -18.42 17.25 -28.69
C TYR A 94 -17.41 16.12 -28.46
N ALA A 95 -16.46 15.98 -29.37
CA ALA A 95 -15.37 15.02 -29.22
C ALA A 95 -14.38 15.47 -28.13
N GLU A 96 -14.12 14.62 -27.15
CA GLU A 96 -13.10 14.83 -26.12
C GLU A 96 -11.69 14.63 -26.72
N PRO A 97 -10.75 15.58 -26.54
CA PRO A 97 -9.44 15.52 -27.20
C PRO A 97 -8.64 14.28 -26.83
N GLY A 98 -8.14 13.58 -27.85
CA GLY A 98 -7.23 12.45 -27.68
C GLY A 98 -7.88 11.14 -27.20
N THR A 99 -9.19 11.13 -26.92
CA THR A 99 -9.91 9.93 -26.45
C THR A 99 -10.82 9.31 -27.52
N GLY A 100 -11.27 10.11 -28.49
CA GLY A 100 -12.23 9.68 -29.51
C GLY A 100 -13.63 9.36 -28.93
N VAL A 101 -13.91 9.81 -27.70
CA VAL A 101 -15.21 9.65 -27.03
C VAL A 101 -15.98 10.98 -27.13
N TYR A 102 -17.25 10.93 -27.50
CA TYR A 102 -18.10 12.13 -27.48
C TYR A 102 -18.74 12.32 -26.11
N ARG A 103 -18.76 13.57 -25.65
CA ARG A 103 -19.34 14.01 -24.39
C ARG A 103 -20.53 14.92 -24.63
N TYR A 104 -21.54 14.80 -23.78
CA TYR A 104 -22.70 15.68 -23.78
C TYR A 104 -22.30 17.04 -23.19
N TRP A 105 -22.62 18.12 -23.90
CA TRP A 105 -22.32 19.48 -23.47
C TRP A 105 -23.37 20.02 -22.49
N THR A 106 -22.91 20.60 -21.37
CA THR A 106 -23.76 21.31 -20.41
C THR A 106 -23.26 22.73 -20.13
N LEU A 107 -24.12 23.61 -19.59
CA LEU A 107 -23.73 24.93 -19.10
C LEU A 107 -22.62 24.89 -18.04
N VAL A 108 -22.50 23.79 -17.28
CA VAL A 108 -21.46 23.61 -16.24
C VAL A 108 -20.08 23.46 -16.87
N ASP A 109 -19.99 22.81 -18.02
CA ASP A 109 -18.73 22.58 -18.74
C ASP A 109 -18.24 23.88 -19.44
N GLY A 110 -19.14 24.83 -19.68
CA GLY A 110 -18.87 26.14 -20.28
C GLY A 110 -18.85 26.13 -21.82
N GLU A 111 -19.17 27.27 -22.46
CA GLU A 111 -19.25 27.37 -23.93
C GLU A 111 -17.89 27.19 -24.64
N THR A 112 -16.78 27.39 -23.92
CA THR A 112 -15.41 27.34 -24.47
C THR A 112 -14.96 25.94 -24.88
N VAL A 113 -15.54 24.88 -24.31
CA VAL A 113 -15.18 23.49 -24.66
C VAL A 113 -15.62 23.09 -26.08
N LEU A 114 -16.60 23.81 -26.64
CA LEU A 114 -17.10 23.63 -28.00
C LEU A 114 -16.21 24.32 -29.05
N LEU A 115 -15.39 25.30 -28.64
CA LEU A 115 -14.57 26.10 -29.55
C LEU A 115 -13.28 25.38 -29.96
N ALA A 116 -12.88 25.58 -31.22
CA ALA A 116 -11.59 25.11 -31.71
C ALA A 116 -10.43 25.88 -31.05
N ALA A 117 -9.27 25.25 -30.92
CA ALA A 117 -8.12 25.84 -30.24
C ALA A 117 -7.66 27.20 -30.83
N LYS A 118 -7.87 27.43 -32.14
CA LYS A 118 -7.55 28.70 -32.82
C LYS A 118 -8.52 29.84 -32.49
N THR A 119 -9.72 29.54 -32.01
CA THR A 119 -10.80 30.50 -31.70
C THR A 119 -10.89 30.81 -30.21
N ALA A 120 -10.27 29.97 -29.37
CA ALA A 120 -10.40 30.00 -27.91
C ALA A 120 -9.79 31.25 -27.24
N GLU A 121 -9.09 32.10 -27.98
CA GLU A 121 -8.64 33.40 -27.48
C GLU A 121 -9.58 34.53 -27.96
N LYS A 122 -10.50 34.91 -27.06
CA LYS A 122 -11.08 36.27 -26.84
C LYS A 122 -12.55 36.58 -27.20
N VAL A 123 -13.43 35.63 -27.53
CA VAL A 123 -14.86 35.97 -27.77
C VAL A 123 -15.83 34.84 -27.33
N PRO A 124 -16.92 35.13 -26.57
CA PRO A 124 -17.99 34.18 -26.25
C PRO A 124 -18.68 33.58 -27.48
N LEU A 125 -19.28 32.39 -27.37
CA LEU A 125 -19.94 31.72 -28.51
C LEU A 125 -21.03 32.58 -29.16
N ALA A 126 -21.75 33.37 -28.35
CA ALA A 126 -22.78 34.30 -28.82
C ALA A 126 -22.25 35.31 -29.85
N ASP A 127 -21.00 35.71 -29.72
CA ASP A 127 -20.36 36.81 -30.43
C ASP A 127 -19.53 36.34 -31.66
N VAL A 128 -19.48 35.03 -31.93
CA VAL A 128 -18.81 34.45 -33.12
C VAL A 128 -19.63 34.70 -34.39
N ASP A 129 -19.24 35.58 -35.30
CA ASP A 129 -20.02 35.83 -36.54
C ASP A 129 -20.03 34.61 -37.50
N PRO A 130 -21.17 33.91 -37.68
CA PRO A 130 -21.24 32.72 -38.55
C PRO A 130 -20.95 33.03 -40.02
N GLU A 131 -21.39 34.19 -40.52
CA GLU A 131 -21.28 34.56 -41.94
C GLU A 131 -19.81 34.85 -42.32
N ALA A 132 -19.05 35.45 -41.39
CA ALA A 132 -17.62 35.71 -41.55
C ALA A 132 -16.76 34.42 -41.52
N THR A 133 -17.27 33.32 -40.96
CA THR A 133 -16.52 32.07 -40.77
C THR A 133 -16.62 31.08 -41.93
N GLY A 134 -17.50 31.33 -42.91
CA GLY A 134 -17.76 30.41 -44.03
C GLY A 134 -18.46 29.10 -43.64
N CYS A 135 -18.93 28.99 -42.39
CA CYS A 135 -19.63 27.83 -41.83
C CYS A 135 -21.14 28.07 -41.86
N LEU A 136 -21.83 27.61 -42.92
CA LEU A 136 -23.27 27.82 -43.09
C LEU A 136 -24.11 27.25 -41.92
N ASP A 137 -23.63 26.18 -41.28
CA ASP A 137 -24.32 25.50 -40.16
C ASP A 137 -23.99 26.06 -38.77
N ALA A 138 -23.14 27.09 -38.64
CA ALA A 138 -22.81 27.70 -37.36
C ALA A 138 -24.03 28.32 -36.65
N PHE A 139 -25.05 28.73 -37.40
CA PHE A 139 -26.33 29.15 -36.85
C PHE A 139 -27.05 28.01 -36.11
N LEU A 140 -26.92 26.77 -36.58
CA LEU A 140 -27.53 25.60 -35.95
C LEU A 140 -26.89 25.29 -34.60
N VAL A 141 -25.56 25.41 -34.50
CA VAL A 141 -24.83 25.25 -33.22
C VAL A 141 -25.26 26.33 -32.22
N LYS A 142 -25.31 27.60 -32.64
CA LYS A 142 -25.75 28.70 -31.76
C LYS A 142 -27.20 28.53 -31.32
N ALA A 143 -28.08 28.11 -32.22
CA ALA A 143 -29.48 27.85 -31.89
C ALA A 143 -29.61 26.69 -30.90
N ALA A 144 -28.90 25.59 -31.12
CA ALA A 144 -28.90 24.42 -30.25
C ALA A 144 -28.33 24.72 -28.86
N VAL A 145 -27.19 25.42 -28.78
CA VAL A 145 -26.61 25.83 -27.49
C VAL A 145 -27.56 26.78 -26.75
N ARG A 146 -28.20 27.73 -27.44
CA ARG A 146 -29.20 28.62 -26.81
C ARG A 146 -30.42 27.84 -26.31
N ASN A 147 -30.89 26.87 -27.07
CA ASN A 147 -32.04 26.03 -26.73
C ASN A 147 -31.75 25.13 -25.52
N VAL A 148 -30.57 24.51 -25.47
CA VAL A 148 -30.06 23.75 -24.32
C VAL A 148 -29.88 24.66 -23.10
N ALA A 149 -29.20 25.81 -23.26
CA ALA A 149 -28.95 26.75 -22.17
C ALA A 149 -30.24 27.36 -21.60
N ALA A 150 -31.25 27.63 -22.45
CA ALA A 150 -32.54 28.11 -22.00
C ALA A 150 -33.25 27.08 -21.10
N ARG A 151 -33.20 25.80 -21.47
CA ARG A 151 -33.76 24.72 -20.64
C ARG A 151 -33.00 24.50 -19.33
N GLN A 152 -31.68 24.65 -19.34
CA GLN A 152 -30.85 24.42 -18.15
C GLN A 152 -30.92 25.52 -17.09
N LYS A 153 -31.44 26.71 -17.42
CA LYS A 153 -31.56 27.87 -16.50
C LYS A 153 -32.76 27.83 -15.55
N ASP A 154 -33.65 26.85 -15.66
CA ASP A 154 -34.86 26.68 -14.81
C ASP A 154 -34.59 26.00 -13.44
N ASN A 155 -33.53 26.41 -12.72
CA ASN A 155 -33.07 25.95 -11.37
C ASN A 155 -31.95 24.86 -11.36
N ASN A 156 -30.71 25.23 -11.69
CA ASN A 156 -29.49 24.38 -11.56
C ASN A 156 -29.54 23.00 -12.29
N GLY A 157 -30.29 22.90 -13.39
CA GLY A 157 -30.70 21.64 -14.03
C GLY A 157 -29.67 20.91 -14.91
N GLY A 158 -28.42 21.37 -15.03
CA GLY A 158 -27.44 20.76 -15.96
C GLY A 158 -27.19 19.25 -15.72
N LEU A 159 -27.08 18.84 -14.46
CA LEU A 159 -26.93 17.42 -14.09
C LEU A 159 -28.25 16.65 -14.12
N ALA A 160 -29.39 17.33 -13.92
CA ALA A 160 -30.71 16.72 -13.97
C ALA A 160 -31.12 16.42 -15.42
N GLU A 161 -30.93 17.35 -16.35
CA GLU A 161 -31.15 17.13 -17.78
C GLU A 161 -30.16 16.09 -18.32
N ARG A 162 -28.88 16.16 -17.93
CA ARG A 162 -27.90 15.10 -18.24
C ARG A 162 -28.36 13.74 -17.68
N GLY A 163 -28.86 13.70 -16.46
CA GLY A 163 -29.44 12.50 -15.85
C GLY A 163 -30.66 11.99 -16.60
N VAL A 164 -31.52 12.87 -17.11
CA VAL A 164 -32.73 12.53 -17.86
C VAL A 164 -32.42 12.04 -19.29
N ILE A 165 -31.39 12.60 -19.93
CA ILE A 165 -30.94 12.23 -21.28
C ILE A 165 -30.03 10.99 -21.24
N LEU A 166 -29.27 10.78 -20.16
CA LEU A 166 -28.33 9.66 -20.02
C LEU A 166 -28.82 8.55 -19.08
N ALA A 167 -30.06 8.62 -18.57
CA ALA A 167 -30.61 7.60 -17.67
C ALA A 167 -30.94 6.29 -18.41
N PRO A 168 -30.40 5.14 -17.98
CA PRO A 168 -30.91 3.84 -18.40
C PRO A 168 -32.27 3.53 -17.73
N PRO A 169 -33.15 2.73 -18.36
CA PRO A 169 -34.51 2.50 -17.87
C PRO A 169 -34.53 1.71 -16.55
N GLU A 170 -35.52 2.00 -15.70
CA GLU A 170 -35.77 1.33 -14.42
C GLU A 170 -36.14 -0.15 -14.61
N LYS A 171 -35.67 -0.99 -13.67
CA LYS A 171 -35.90 -2.44 -13.62
C LYS A 171 -37.37 -2.80 -13.36
N PRO A 172 -37.96 -3.77 -14.08
CA PRO A 172 -39.13 -4.49 -13.60
C PRO A 172 -38.70 -5.64 -12.67
N ASP A 173 -39.49 -5.84 -11.62
CA ASP A 173 -39.33 -6.90 -10.62
C ASP A 173 -39.71 -8.28 -11.18
N GLY A 174 -38.85 -9.26 -10.93
CA GLY A 174 -39.18 -10.67 -10.70
C GLY A 174 -39.68 -11.53 -11.86
N ALA A 175 -38.79 -12.35 -12.45
CA ALA A 175 -38.94 -13.82 -12.57
C ALA A 175 -37.85 -14.42 -13.48
N THR A 176 -37.25 -15.51 -13.00
CA THR A 176 -36.31 -16.48 -13.63
C THR A 176 -36.88 -17.10 -14.92
N ALA A 177 -36.15 -17.53 -15.99
CA ALA A 177 -34.80 -18.07 -16.14
C ALA A 177 -34.31 -18.16 -17.62
N THR A 178 -32.98 -18.07 -17.81
CA THR A 178 -32.05 -18.88 -18.65
C THR A 178 -31.95 -18.76 -20.19
N ALA A 179 -30.81 -18.19 -20.63
CA ALA A 179 -29.78 -18.71 -21.59
C ALA A 179 -29.16 -17.53 -22.39
N ALA A 180 -27.86 -17.31 -22.57
CA ALA A 180 -26.62 -17.89 -22.10
C ALA A 180 -25.65 -16.71 -21.88
N ALA A 181 -25.03 -16.65 -20.70
CA ALA A 181 -24.25 -15.50 -20.26
C ALA A 181 -22.79 -15.60 -20.73
N ALA A 182 -22.24 -14.49 -21.23
CA ALA A 182 -20.81 -14.21 -21.06
C ALA A 182 -20.47 -14.30 -19.56
N PRO A 183 -19.30 -14.85 -19.17
CA PRO A 183 -19.00 -15.08 -17.77
C PRO A 183 -19.11 -13.75 -17.00
N PRO A 184 -19.93 -13.68 -15.93
CA PRO A 184 -19.97 -12.51 -15.08
C PRO A 184 -18.60 -12.33 -14.42
N ALA A 185 -18.13 -11.08 -14.34
CA ALA A 185 -16.97 -10.74 -13.54
C ALA A 185 -17.16 -11.23 -12.09
N PRO A 186 -16.11 -11.73 -11.41
CA PRO A 186 -16.23 -12.26 -10.07
C PRO A 186 -16.61 -11.13 -9.12
N VAL A 187 -17.76 -11.27 -8.46
CA VAL A 187 -18.16 -10.36 -7.39
C VAL A 187 -17.39 -10.76 -6.13
N LEU A 188 -16.17 -10.23 -5.98
CA LEU A 188 -15.70 -9.85 -4.65
C LEU A 188 -16.77 -8.91 -4.07
N VAL A 189 -17.15 -9.14 -2.81
CA VAL A 189 -18.23 -8.42 -2.10
C VAL A 189 -18.27 -6.95 -2.51
N SER A 190 -19.38 -6.51 -3.13
CA SER A 190 -19.47 -5.19 -3.75
C SER A 190 -19.09 -4.05 -2.80
N ASN A 191 -18.07 -3.25 -3.14
CA ASN A 191 -17.64 -2.07 -2.38
C ASN A 191 -18.62 -0.86 -2.46
N LYS A 192 -19.84 -1.05 -3.00
CA LYS A 192 -20.83 0.03 -3.08
C LYS A 192 -21.37 0.38 -1.67
N PRO A 193 -21.57 1.66 -1.33
CA PRO A 193 -22.22 2.05 -0.06
C PRO A 193 -23.62 1.43 0.07
N LEU A 194 -24.00 1.05 1.29
CA LEU A 194 -25.36 0.55 1.55
C LEU A 194 -26.38 1.70 1.48
N SER A 195 -27.55 1.46 0.90
CA SER A 195 -28.65 2.43 0.93
C SER A 195 -29.20 2.59 2.36
N GLY A 196 -29.85 3.73 2.65
CA GLY A 196 -30.45 3.97 3.97
C GLY A 196 -31.51 2.93 4.39
N ARG A 197 -32.25 2.37 3.40
CA ARG A 197 -33.21 1.28 3.63
C ARG A 197 -32.50 -0.03 3.98
N GLU A 198 -31.42 -0.37 3.29
CA GLU A 198 -30.61 -1.57 3.58
C GLU A 198 -29.93 -1.48 4.95
N ARG A 199 -29.33 -0.32 5.27
CA ARG A 199 -28.74 -0.06 6.60
C ARG A 199 -29.77 -0.30 7.70
N SER A 200 -30.97 0.27 7.55
CA SER A 200 -32.04 0.13 8.54
C SER A 200 -32.52 -1.31 8.69
N ARG A 201 -32.56 -2.10 7.60
CA ARG A 201 -32.90 -3.52 7.65
C ARG A 201 -31.83 -4.33 8.39
N LEU A 202 -30.57 -4.21 7.96
CA LEU A 202 -29.44 -4.94 8.55
C LEU A 202 -29.23 -4.57 10.03
N LEU A 203 -29.47 -3.31 10.41
CA LEU A 203 -29.40 -2.86 11.81
C LEU A 203 -30.46 -3.50 12.71
N LYS A 204 -31.66 -3.78 12.17
CA LYS A 204 -32.73 -4.48 12.90
C LYS A 204 -32.43 -5.96 13.06
N GLU A 205 -31.77 -6.57 12.08
CA GLU A 205 -31.40 -8.00 12.07
C GLU A 205 -30.19 -8.30 12.98
N LEU A 206 -29.39 -7.28 13.33
CA LEU A 206 -28.23 -7.42 14.22
C LEU A 206 -28.63 -7.81 15.65
N PRO A 207 -27.90 -8.73 16.30
CA PRO A 207 -28.03 -8.98 17.73
C PRO A 207 -27.86 -7.72 18.60
N GLU A 208 -28.54 -7.67 19.74
CA GLU A 208 -28.60 -6.49 20.64
C GLU A 208 -27.21 -5.94 20.99
N ARG A 209 -26.26 -6.82 21.33
CA ARG A 209 -24.90 -6.43 21.72
C ARG A 209 -24.19 -5.58 20.65
N TYR A 210 -24.39 -5.91 19.38
CA TYR A 210 -23.73 -5.26 18.26
C TYR A 210 -24.46 -3.99 17.84
N ARG A 211 -25.79 -3.99 17.95
CA ARG A 211 -26.58 -2.77 17.75
C ARG A 211 -26.16 -1.71 18.76
N ARG A 212 -26.07 -2.10 20.04
CA ARG A 212 -25.59 -1.23 21.12
C ARG A 212 -24.15 -0.77 20.89
N PHE A 213 -23.25 -1.63 20.43
CA PHE A 213 -21.90 -1.22 20.04
C PHE A 213 -21.92 -0.12 18.98
N LEU A 214 -22.65 -0.32 17.86
CA LEU A 214 -22.74 0.67 16.79
C LEU A 214 -23.34 2.00 17.23
N GLU A 215 -24.33 1.96 18.15
CA GLU A 215 -24.90 3.16 18.77
C GLU A 215 -23.88 3.89 19.66
N ASP A 216 -23.13 3.12 20.46
CA ASP A 216 -22.18 3.66 21.43
C ASP A 216 -20.96 4.31 20.76
N VAL A 217 -20.51 3.77 19.62
CA VAL A 217 -19.37 4.30 18.86
C VAL A 217 -19.77 5.20 17.69
N GLU A 218 -21.07 5.47 17.48
CA GLU A 218 -21.56 6.24 16.33
C GLU A 218 -20.79 7.55 16.08
N PRO A 219 -20.44 8.36 17.10
CA PRO A 219 -19.72 9.60 16.88
C PRO A 219 -18.35 9.41 16.23
N ILE A 220 -17.69 8.26 16.46
CA ILE A 220 -16.35 7.97 15.98
C ILE A 220 -16.33 6.88 14.89
N LEU A 221 -17.49 6.45 14.40
CA LEU A 221 -17.66 5.37 13.43
C LEU A 221 -17.73 5.93 12.01
N ALA A 222 -16.82 5.50 11.13
CA ALA A 222 -16.86 5.90 9.72
C ALA A 222 -17.99 5.19 8.96
N ASP A 223 -18.50 5.81 7.89
CA ASP A 223 -19.56 5.21 7.07
C ASP A 223 -19.13 3.88 6.42
N LEU A 224 -17.88 3.78 5.96
CA LEU A 224 -17.33 2.53 5.42
C LEU A 224 -17.22 1.43 6.49
N GLU A 225 -16.81 1.80 7.71
CA GLU A 225 -16.74 0.88 8.84
C GLU A 225 -18.13 0.36 9.20
N ARG A 226 -19.14 1.23 9.26
CA ARG A 226 -20.54 0.86 9.49
C ARG A 226 -21.04 -0.11 8.42
N ASP A 227 -20.85 0.22 7.15
CA ASP A 227 -21.33 -0.60 6.04
C ASP A 227 -20.62 -1.96 5.99
N THR A 228 -19.31 -1.98 6.26
CA THR A 228 -18.52 -3.22 6.36
C THR A 228 -19.03 -4.09 7.50
N PHE A 229 -19.23 -3.52 8.68
CA PHE A 229 -19.72 -4.25 9.84
C PHE A 229 -21.13 -4.86 9.62
N LEU A 230 -22.02 -4.09 8.99
CA LEU A 230 -23.38 -4.54 8.64
C LEU A 230 -23.39 -5.69 7.63
N ARG A 231 -22.34 -5.84 6.83
CA ARG A 231 -22.19 -6.90 5.82
C ARG A 231 -21.59 -8.20 6.37
N LEU A 232 -20.97 -8.17 7.54
CA LEU A 232 -20.41 -9.38 8.16
C LEU A 232 -21.55 -10.32 8.52
N ALA A 233 -21.46 -11.59 8.09
CA ALA A 233 -22.52 -12.56 8.28
C ALA A 233 -22.56 -13.11 9.71
N SER A 234 -21.38 -13.33 10.30
CA SER A 234 -21.22 -14.07 11.55
C SER A 234 -20.70 -13.24 12.72
N ASP A 235 -21.03 -13.68 13.93
CA ASP A 235 -20.70 -13.00 15.18
C ASP A 235 -19.19 -12.93 15.45
N TYR A 236 -18.43 -13.98 15.16
CA TYR A 236 -16.98 -13.94 15.37
C TYR A 236 -16.27 -12.96 14.42
N GLN A 237 -16.79 -12.77 13.20
CA GLN A 237 -16.28 -11.75 12.28
C GLN A 237 -16.55 -10.35 12.84
N ARG A 238 -17.74 -10.13 13.42
CA ARG A 238 -18.11 -8.88 14.09
C ARG A 238 -17.24 -8.63 15.32
N ASP A 239 -17.02 -9.64 16.16
CA ASP A 239 -16.15 -9.53 17.34
C ASP A 239 -14.71 -9.16 16.94
N ARG A 240 -14.19 -9.76 15.86
CA ARG A 240 -12.86 -9.42 15.31
C ARG A 240 -12.82 -7.99 14.75
N PHE A 241 -13.89 -7.57 14.08
CA PHE A 241 -14.02 -6.18 13.62
C PHE A 241 -13.97 -5.20 14.79
N VAL A 242 -14.69 -5.47 15.88
CA VAL A 242 -14.69 -4.64 17.09
C VAL A 242 -13.28 -4.52 17.67
N GLU A 243 -12.54 -5.62 17.76
CA GLU A 243 -11.15 -5.62 18.25
C GLU A 243 -10.23 -4.76 17.37
N GLU A 244 -10.27 -4.95 16.05
CA GLU A 244 -9.45 -4.16 15.12
C GLU A 244 -9.91 -2.69 15.04
N PHE A 245 -11.20 -2.41 15.23
CA PHE A 245 -11.76 -1.06 15.33
C PHE A 245 -11.11 -0.27 16.47
N TRP A 246 -11.00 -0.89 17.66
CA TRP A 246 -10.35 -0.27 18.81
C TRP A 246 -8.84 -0.20 18.65
N LYS A 247 -8.21 -1.22 18.08
CA LYS A 247 -6.77 -1.26 17.83
C LYS A 247 -6.30 -0.14 16.90
N ARG A 248 -7.05 0.16 15.83
CA ARG A 248 -6.76 1.29 14.92
C ARG A 248 -6.75 2.63 15.63
N ARG A 249 -7.59 2.78 16.66
CA ARG A 249 -7.74 4.02 17.45
C ARG A 249 -6.86 4.05 18.70
N SER A 250 -6.26 2.92 19.06
CA SER A 250 -5.35 2.78 20.19
C SER A 250 -3.89 3.08 19.81
N VAL A 251 -3.63 3.61 18.61
CA VAL A 251 -2.31 4.12 18.20
C VAL A 251 -2.41 5.65 18.21
N GLY A 252 -1.65 6.30 19.09
CA GLY A 252 -1.57 7.75 19.17
C GLY A 252 -0.93 8.37 17.93
N ALA A 253 -1.04 9.69 17.76
CA ALA A 253 -0.42 10.43 16.66
C ALA A 253 1.13 10.35 16.64
N ASP A 254 1.71 9.85 17.74
CA ASP A 254 3.12 9.58 18.03
C ASP A 254 3.50 8.09 17.86
N GLY A 255 2.55 7.23 17.45
CA GLY A 255 2.76 5.79 17.26
C GLY A 255 2.74 4.96 18.56
N PHE A 256 2.56 5.60 19.72
CA PHE A 256 2.47 4.89 21.00
C PHE A 256 1.08 4.29 21.19
N ARG A 257 1.00 3.15 21.89
CA ARG A 257 -0.29 2.55 22.22
C ARG A 257 -0.95 3.31 23.36
N VAL A 258 -2.11 3.90 23.09
CA VAL A 258 -2.96 4.54 24.09
C VAL A 258 -4.14 3.60 24.38
N PRO A 259 -4.59 3.42 25.64
CA PRO A 259 -5.78 2.64 25.97
C PRO A 259 -7.05 3.40 25.57
N PHE A 260 -7.20 3.71 24.28
CA PHE A 260 -8.26 4.57 23.76
C PHE A 260 -9.65 4.01 24.04
N GLN A 261 -9.81 2.68 23.97
CA GLN A 261 -11.05 2.01 24.32
C GLN A 261 -11.47 2.34 25.77
N ASP A 262 -10.57 2.17 26.74
CA ASP A 262 -10.86 2.44 28.15
C ASP A 262 -11.21 3.91 28.39
N ILE A 263 -10.49 4.82 27.72
CA ILE A 263 -10.76 6.26 27.76
C ILE A 263 -12.17 6.57 27.22
N TYR A 264 -12.53 6.00 26.06
CA TYR A 264 -13.81 6.23 25.42
C TYR A 264 -14.97 5.64 26.24
N GLU A 265 -14.82 4.41 26.73
CA GLU A 265 -15.82 3.75 27.58
C GLU A 265 -16.03 4.50 28.91
N SER A 266 -14.96 5.08 29.47
CA SER A 266 -15.04 5.97 30.63
C SER A 266 -15.87 7.22 30.33
N ARG A 267 -15.62 7.88 29.19
CA ARG A 267 -16.40 9.05 28.74
C ARG A 267 -17.85 8.70 28.48
N LEU A 268 -18.12 7.53 27.88
CA LEU A 268 -19.47 7.07 27.59
C LEU A 268 -20.29 6.81 28.86
N ARG A 269 -19.69 6.22 29.90
CA ARG A 269 -20.34 6.10 31.21
C ARG A 269 -20.71 7.46 31.79
N PHE A 270 -19.75 8.39 31.82
CA PHE A 270 -20.00 9.74 32.30
C PHE A 270 -21.15 10.42 31.53
N VAL A 271 -21.16 10.28 30.21
CA VAL A 271 -22.19 10.88 29.36
C VAL A 271 -23.58 10.30 29.64
N ARG A 272 -23.69 8.98 29.81
CA ARG A 272 -24.96 8.30 30.13
C ARG A 272 -25.50 8.69 31.50
N GLU A 273 -24.63 8.98 32.47
CA GLU A 273 -25.02 9.43 33.81
C GLU A 273 -25.41 10.92 33.82
N ARG A 274 -24.72 11.75 33.03
CA ARG A 274 -24.80 13.22 33.13
C ARG A 274 -25.80 13.87 32.17
N TYR A 275 -26.03 13.27 31.01
CA TYR A 275 -26.87 13.82 29.95
C TYR A 275 -28.09 12.92 29.68
N ARG A 276 -29.16 13.52 29.17
CA ARG A 276 -30.43 12.81 28.89
C ARG A 276 -30.25 11.68 27.88
N ASN A 277 -29.39 11.87 26.88
CA ASN A 277 -28.99 10.85 25.92
C ASN A 277 -27.60 11.19 25.32
N VAL A 278 -26.99 10.20 24.64
CA VAL A 278 -25.66 10.32 24.02
C VAL A 278 -25.64 11.21 22.76
N ASN A 279 -26.80 11.58 22.23
CA ASN A 279 -26.94 12.33 20.98
C ASN A 279 -27.02 13.85 21.17
N THR A 280 -27.05 14.34 22.42
CA THR A 280 -27.00 15.79 22.68
C THR A 280 -25.65 16.38 22.24
N ASP A 281 -25.63 17.67 21.90
CA ASP A 281 -24.41 18.33 21.43
C ASP A 281 -23.28 18.25 22.47
N MET A 282 -23.60 18.49 23.75
CA MET A 282 -22.62 18.35 24.84
C MET A 282 -22.13 16.92 25.00
N ALA A 283 -23.02 15.92 24.88
CA ALA A 283 -22.65 14.51 24.96
C ALA A 283 -21.67 14.12 23.85
N ARG A 284 -21.99 14.48 22.59
CA ARG A 284 -21.12 14.18 21.43
C ARG A 284 -19.77 14.86 21.54
N VAL A 285 -19.74 16.14 21.89
CA VAL A 285 -18.49 16.89 22.10
C VAL A 285 -17.65 16.26 23.22
N TYR A 286 -18.27 15.84 24.33
CA TYR A 286 -17.57 15.18 25.44
C TYR A 286 -17.03 13.80 25.05
N LEU A 287 -17.78 12.98 24.31
CA LEU A 287 -17.33 11.67 23.84
C LEU A 287 -16.07 11.79 22.97
N VAL A 288 -16.11 12.71 22.01
CA VAL A 288 -15.02 12.93 21.04
C VAL A 288 -13.81 13.59 21.71
N ASN A 289 -14.02 14.72 22.40
CA ASN A 289 -12.93 15.59 22.84
C ASN A 289 -12.52 15.37 24.31
N GLY A 290 -13.36 14.69 25.10
CA GLY A 290 -13.15 14.53 26.53
C GLY A 290 -13.72 15.70 27.34
N PRO A 291 -13.41 15.78 28.64
CA PRO A 291 -13.85 16.89 29.49
C PRO A 291 -13.19 18.22 29.06
N PRO A 292 -13.90 19.35 29.20
CA PRO A 292 -13.28 20.65 29.02
C PRO A 292 -12.28 20.96 30.14
N ASP A 293 -11.19 21.64 29.82
CA ASP A 293 -10.19 22.12 30.78
C ASP A 293 -10.75 23.20 31.71
N GLY A 294 -11.75 23.96 31.24
CA GLY A 294 -12.48 24.95 32.03
C GLY A 294 -13.97 25.01 31.67
N LEU A 295 -14.82 25.25 32.67
CA LEU A 295 -16.27 25.38 32.52
C LEU A 295 -16.77 26.65 33.20
N ARG A 296 -17.49 27.50 32.46
CA ARG A 296 -18.25 28.63 33.00
C ARG A 296 -19.73 28.45 32.70
N LYS A 297 -20.58 28.75 33.68
CA LYS A 297 -22.04 28.73 33.54
C LYS A 297 -22.58 30.11 33.82
N TYR A 298 -23.50 30.56 32.97
CA TYR A 298 -24.15 31.85 33.08
C TYR A 298 -25.65 31.62 33.13
N ASP A 299 -26.27 32.10 34.20
CA ASP A 299 -27.69 31.90 34.47
C ASP A 299 -28.36 33.24 34.76
N CYS A 300 -28.62 33.99 33.68
CA CYS A 300 -29.29 35.29 33.73
C CYS A 300 -30.54 35.26 32.84
N GLN A 301 -31.51 34.44 33.28
CA GLN A 301 -32.71 34.03 32.53
C GLN A 301 -33.66 35.16 32.12
N ASP A 302 -33.49 36.36 32.69
CA ASP A 302 -34.24 37.56 32.29
C ASP A 302 -33.68 38.23 31.02
N VAL A 303 -32.48 37.82 30.58
CA VAL A 303 -31.72 38.41 29.47
C VAL A 303 -31.25 37.34 28.49
N PHE A 304 -30.49 36.35 28.96
CA PHE A 304 -29.96 35.25 28.16
C PHE A 304 -30.60 33.94 28.57
N TRP A 305 -30.82 33.04 27.61
CA TRP A 305 -31.08 31.65 27.94
C TRP A 305 -29.88 31.08 28.71
N PRO A 306 -30.04 30.03 29.54
CA PRO A 306 -28.92 29.43 30.25
C PRO A 306 -27.78 29.09 29.29
N ILE A 307 -26.58 29.61 29.56
CA ILE A 307 -25.38 29.44 28.73
C ILE A 307 -24.30 28.69 29.51
N GLN A 308 -23.58 27.81 28.82
CA GLN A 308 -22.34 27.23 29.31
C GLN A 308 -21.23 27.46 28.28
N VAL A 309 -20.07 27.92 28.76
CA VAL A 309 -18.87 28.06 27.93
C VAL A 309 -17.83 27.06 28.41
N TRP A 310 -17.43 26.20 27.49
CA TRP A 310 -16.42 25.17 27.67
C TRP A 310 -15.11 25.67 27.08
N TYR A 311 -14.04 25.57 27.83
CA TYR A 311 -12.70 25.99 27.41
C TYR A 311 -11.81 24.77 27.26
N TYR A 312 -11.16 24.66 26.12
CA TYR A 312 -10.14 23.64 25.85
C TYR A 312 -8.80 24.33 25.59
N GLU A 313 -7.78 24.01 26.38
CA GLU A 313 -6.40 24.42 26.14
C GLU A 313 -5.88 23.81 24.84
N ARG A 314 -6.30 22.57 24.55
CA ARG A 314 -6.07 21.90 23.27
C ARG A 314 -7.29 21.08 22.87
N LEU A 315 -7.84 21.36 21.69
CA LEU A 315 -8.94 20.60 21.11
C LEU A 315 -8.42 19.74 19.96
N GLU A 316 -8.28 18.43 20.23
CA GLU A 316 -7.58 17.51 19.34
C GLU A 316 -8.30 17.30 17.99
N SER A 317 -9.65 17.35 17.99
CA SER A 317 -10.47 17.22 16.78
C SER A 317 -10.19 18.29 15.74
N LEU A 318 -9.83 19.51 16.18
CA LEU A 318 -9.50 20.63 15.30
C LEU A 318 -8.00 20.91 15.21
N ARG A 319 -7.18 20.25 16.06
CA ARG A 319 -5.75 20.53 16.23
C ARG A 319 -5.47 22.01 16.58
N MET A 320 -6.36 22.61 17.37
CA MET A 320 -6.28 24.02 17.79
C MET A 320 -6.08 24.15 19.30
N SER A 321 -5.46 25.24 19.72
CA SER A 321 -5.28 25.58 21.14
C SER A 321 -6.20 26.73 21.55
N LYS A 322 -6.59 26.76 22.84
CA LYS A 322 -7.42 27.83 23.44
C LYS A 322 -8.77 28.00 22.73
N VAL A 323 -9.51 26.91 22.57
CA VAL A 323 -10.79 26.88 21.87
C VAL A 323 -11.95 26.99 22.86
N PRO A 324 -12.76 28.07 22.83
CA PRO A 324 -14.03 28.13 23.53
C PRO A 324 -15.14 27.49 22.70
N LEU A 325 -16.01 26.71 23.36
CA LEU A 325 -17.26 26.20 22.81
C LEU A 325 -18.42 26.76 23.64
N LEU A 326 -19.38 27.41 23.00
CA LEU A 326 -20.54 28.00 23.67
C LEU A 326 -21.76 27.12 23.46
N PHE A 327 -22.42 26.76 24.56
CA PHE A 327 -23.65 26.00 24.57
C PHE A 327 -24.76 26.81 25.22
N TYR A 328 -26.00 26.68 24.73
CA TYR A 328 -27.17 27.34 25.30
C TYR A 328 -28.39 26.43 25.32
N GLN A 329 -29.36 26.66 26.20
CA GLN A 329 -30.65 25.95 26.22
C GLN A 329 -31.72 26.76 25.50
N PRO A 330 -32.13 26.39 24.28
CA PRO A 330 -33.20 27.10 23.58
C PRO A 330 -34.47 27.12 24.45
N PHE A 331 -35.07 28.29 24.62
CA PHE A 331 -36.29 28.48 25.43
C PHE A 331 -36.13 28.13 26.93
N GLY A 332 -34.90 28.02 27.44
CA GLY A 332 -34.61 27.81 28.86
C GLY A 332 -34.89 26.39 29.36
N THR A 333 -35.18 25.44 28.48
CA THR A 333 -35.48 24.05 28.83
C THR A 333 -34.94 23.06 27.80
N GLY A 334 -34.79 21.80 28.20
CA GLY A 334 -34.27 20.74 27.34
C GLY A 334 -32.74 20.70 27.24
N ASP A 335 -32.24 20.08 26.18
CA ASP A 335 -30.82 19.84 26.00
C ASP A 335 -30.09 21.10 25.49
N TYR A 336 -28.88 21.31 25.99
CA TYR A 336 -28.01 22.38 25.50
C TYR A 336 -27.60 22.11 24.04
N LYS A 337 -27.70 23.15 23.21
CA LYS A 337 -27.22 23.16 21.82
C LYS A 337 -25.92 23.91 21.72
N LEU A 338 -25.01 23.42 20.87
CA LEU A 338 -23.79 24.14 20.50
C LEU A 338 -24.19 25.36 19.67
N TRP A 339 -23.87 26.54 20.15
CA TRP A 339 -24.07 27.78 19.41
C TRP A 339 -23.01 27.94 18.33
N THR A 340 -23.44 28.35 17.15
CA THR A 340 -22.59 28.76 16.05
C THR A 340 -22.98 30.16 15.58
N SER A 341 -22.09 30.80 14.83
CA SER A 341 -22.36 32.11 14.20
C SER A 341 -23.59 32.12 13.28
N LEU A 342 -24.04 30.95 12.77
CA LEU A 342 -25.24 30.82 11.94
C LEU A 342 -26.53 30.98 12.74
N ASP A 343 -26.51 30.63 14.03
CA ASP A 343 -27.66 30.79 14.92
C ASP A 343 -27.90 32.29 15.24
N GLY A 344 -26.85 33.10 15.13
CA GLY A 344 -26.86 34.52 15.41
C GLY A 344 -26.94 34.84 16.91
N TYR A 345 -26.60 36.08 17.26
CA TYR A 345 -26.59 36.53 18.66
C TYR A 345 -27.98 36.44 19.31
N GLY A 346 -29.04 36.71 18.54
CA GLY A 346 -30.43 36.69 19.03
C GLY A 346 -30.86 35.35 19.61
N ALA A 347 -30.33 34.22 19.10
CA ALA A 347 -30.66 32.89 19.61
C ALA A 347 -30.29 32.69 21.09
N LEU A 348 -29.37 33.50 21.62
CA LEU A 348 -28.97 33.47 23.02
C LEU A 348 -29.89 34.29 23.93
N LEU A 349 -30.73 35.18 23.39
CA LEU A 349 -31.54 36.13 24.15
C LEU A 349 -32.93 35.57 24.48
N VAL A 350 -33.39 35.85 25.71
CA VAL A 350 -34.74 35.52 26.16
C VAL A 350 -35.75 36.41 25.44
N GLY A 351 -36.78 35.79 24.86
CA GLY A 351 -37.82 36.49 24.10
C GLY A 351 -37.49 36.73 22.62
N TRP A 352 -36.34 36.28 22.12
CA TRP A 352 -36.08 36.21 20.69
C TRP A 352 -36.86 35.07 20.04
N ILE A 353 -37.76 35.41 19.11
CA ILE A 353 -38.50 34.44 18.29
C ILE A 353 -37.90 34.52 16.88
N GLY A 354 -36.96 33.63 16.57
CA GLY A 354 -36.30 33.59 15.26
C GLY A 354 -37.30 33.33 14.13
N GLY A 355 -37.23 34.16 13.08
CA GLY A 355 -38.18 34.18 11.97
C GLY A 355 -38.22 32.90 11.13
N GLY A 356 -39.43 32.38 10.95
CA GLY A 356 -39.85 31.61 9.78
C GLY A 356 -40.98 32.37 9.06
N MET A 357 -40.89 32.49 7.73
CA MET A 357 -41.90 32.88 6.71
C MET A 357 -43.23 33.58 7.11
N ALA A 358 -43.22 34.50 8.08
CA ALA A 358 -44.29 35.45 8.30
C ALA A 358 -43.68 36.72 8.90
N GLY A 359 -43.73 37.81 8.13
CA GLY A 359 -43.15 39.09 8.52
C GLY A 359 -43.79 39.63 9.79
N SER A 360 -42.96 39.81 10.83
CA SER A 360 -42.98 40.90 11.82
C SER A 360 -42.03 40.54 12.97
N ALA A 361 -40.75 40.83 12.80
CA ALA A 361 -39.80 40.81 13.91
C ALA A 361 -40.09 42.02 14.81
N VAL A 362 -40.78 41.81 15.93
CA VAL A 362 -40.80 42.80 17.01
C VAL A 362 -39.42 42.77 17.65
N ASN A 363 -38.55 43.69 17.22
CA ASN A 363 -37.21 43.87 17.79
C ASN A 363 -37.34 44.50 19.18
N ARG A 364 -37.71 43.68 20.18
CA ARG A 364 -37.65 44.10 21.58
C ARG A 364 -36.17 44.23 21.94
N GLN A 365 -35.66 45.46 22.02
CA GLN A 365 -34.29 45.71 22.49
C GLN A 365 -34.17 45.17 23.91
N VAL A 366 -33.56 43.99 24.04
CA VAL A 366 -33.22 43.42 25.34
C VAL A 366 -32.01 44.19 25.85
N ASP A 367 -32.18 44.93 26.95
CA ASP A 367 -31.04 45.52 27.64
C ASP A 367 -30.21 44.41 28.29
N ILE A 368 -29.11 44.07 27.60
CA ILE A 368 -28.19 43.01 28.00
C ILE A 368 -27.37 43.35 29.25
N THR A 369 -27.26 44.63 29.61
CA THR A 369 -26.46 45.08 30.76
C THR A 369 -27.07 44.67 32.10
N ARG A 370 -28.33 44.23 32.10
CA ARG A 370 -29.01 43.63 33.26
C ARG A 370 -28.44 42.26 33.66
N CYS A 371 -27.69 41.60 32.78
CA CYS A 371 -26.88 40.43 33.13
C CYS A 371 -25.46 40.92 33.48
N ILE A 372 -24.99 40.70 34.71
CA ILE A 372 -23.69 41.22 35.16
C ILE A 372 -22.55 40.66 34.29
N GLU A 373 -22.71 39.43 33.84
CA GLU A 373 -21.75 38.63 33.06
C GLU A 373 -21.84 38.89 31.54
N TRP A 374 -22.64 39.87 31.10
CA TRP A 374 -22.85 40.15 29.67
C TRP A 374 -21.55 40.39 28.88
N ARG A 375 -20.54 40.96 29.52
CA ARG A 375 -19.22 41.21 28.91
C ARG A 375 -18.48 39.90 28.61
N GLU A 376 -18.58 38.93 29.52
CA GLU A 376 -17.93 37.62 29.40
C GLU A 376 -18.63 36.77 28.36
N ILE A 377 -19.97 36.80 28.33
CA ILE A 377 -20.79 36.17 27.29
C ILE A 377 -20.43 36.75 25.91
N ASN A 378 -20.34 38.08 25.77
CA ASN A 378 -19.95 38.71 24.51
C ASN A 378 -18.52 38.38 24.10
N ALA A 379 -17.59 38.30 25.05
CA ALA A 379 -16.22 37.89 24.76
C ALA A 379 -16.18 36.44 24.23
N ALA A 380 -16.97 35.53 24.83
CA ALA A 380 -17.09 34.15 24.36
C ALA A 380 -17.71 34.07 22.96
N VAL A 381 -18.79 34.80 22.71
CA VAL A 381 -19.43 34.88 21.38
C VAL A 381 -18.46 35.40 20.32
N ASN A 382 -17.76 36.49 20.62
CA ASN A 382 -16.78 37.08 19.71
C ASN A 382 -15.62 36.12 19.45
N ALA A 383 -15.14 35.40 20.47
CA ALA A 383 -14.09 34.40 20.31
C ALA A 383 -14.53 33.24 19.41
N VAL A 384 -15.72 32.68 19.64
CA VAL A 384 -16.29 31.62 18.78
C VAL A 384 -16.48 32.12 17.35
N ALA A 385 -17.03 33.33 17.17
CA ALA A 385 -17.25 33.92 15.85
C ALA A 385 -15.93 34.24 15.11
N ALA A 386 -14.91 34.70 15.83
CA ALA A 386 -13.59 35.00 15.26
C ALA A 386 -12.84 33.75 14.80
N ILE A 387 -12.97 32.64 15.55
CA ILE A 387 -12.30 31.38 15.21
C ILE A 387 -13.04 30.69 14.06
N PHE A 388 -14.37 30.67 14.05
CA PHE A 388 -15.13 29.78 13.17
C PHE A 388 -15.96 30.47 12.07
N GLY A 389 -16.16 31.79 12.12
CA GLY A 389 -16.88 32.55 11.09
C GLY A 389 -18.27 31.99 10.73
N THR A 390 -18.96 32.53 9.73
CA THR A 390 -20.25 31.98 9.24
C THR A 390 -20.08 30.93 8.14
N THR A 391 -19.04 31.05 7.31
CA THR A 391 -18.76 30.15 6.18
C THR A 391 -18.30 28.76 6.62
N THR A 392 -17.62 28.65 7.77
CA THR A 392 -17.07 27.39 8.28
C THR A 392 -17.83 26.82 9.49
N ALA A 393 -18.90 27.47 9.95
CA ALA A 393 -19.68 27.09 11.12
C ALA A 393 -20.27 25.66 11.06
N LEU A 394 -20.81 25.24 9.91
CA LEU A 394 -21.37 23.90 9.73
C LEU A 394 -20.29 22.81 9.82
N LYS A 395 -19.14 23.05 9.17
CA LYS A 395 -17.99 22.14 9.20
C LYS A 395 -17.44 22.00 10.62
N PHE A 396 -17.25 23.12 11.30
CA PHE A 396 -16.84 23.15 12.71
C PHE A 396 -17.78 22.35 13.62
N SER A 397 -19.09 22.61 13.51
CA SER A 397 -20.11 21.93 14.33
C SER A 397 -20.07 20.40 14.14
N SER A 398 -19.82 19.93 12.91
CA SER A 398 -19.63 18.51 12.62
C SER A 398 -18.30 17.98 13.19
N GLU A 399 -17.18 18.65 12.96
CA GLU A 399 -15.85 18.19 13.39
C GLU A 399 -15.72 18.03 14.91
N VAL A 400 -16.28 18.94 15.71
CA VAL A 400 -16.24 18.82 17.18
C VAL A 400 -17.18 17.74 17.72
N LYS A 401 -18.16 17.28 16.93
CA LYS A 401 -19.14 16.25 17.32
C LYS A 401 -18.81 14.86 16.77
N GLU A 402 -18.04 14.76 15.68
CA GLU A 402 -17.67 13.50 15.01
C GLU A 402 -16.17 13.17 15.14
N GLY A 403 -15.32 14.14 15.50
CA GLY A 403 -13.88 13.94 15.63
C GLY A 403 -13.15 13.65 14.31
N PRO A 404 -11.82 13.44 14.36
CA PRO A 404 -11.04 13.12 13.18
C PRO A 404 -11.38 11.70 12.71
N LYS A 405 -11.83 11.57 11.46
CA LYS A 405 -12.12 10.26 10.84
C LYS A 405 -10.77 9.56 10.59
N PRO A 406 -10.53 8.38 11.19
CA PRO A 406 -9.27 7.66 11.00
C PRO A 406 -9.14 7.19 9.55
N ASP A 407 -7.90 6.86 9.15
CA ASP A 407 -7.69 6.18 7.89
C ASP A 407 -8.38 4.80 7.92
N VAL A 408 -9.31 4.61 6.98
CA VAL A 408 -10.10 3.38 6.83
C VAL A 408 -9.65 2.58 5.61
N GLU A 409 -8.48 2.90 5.03
CA GLU A 409 -7.92 2.13 3.92
C GLU A 409 -7.78 0.65 4.31
N GLY A 410 -8.36 -0.22 3.48
CA GLY A 410 -8.30 -1.66 3.67
C GLY A 410 -9.35 -2.26 4.61
N VAL A 411 -10.27 -1.47 5.19
CA VAL A 411 -11.42 -2.00 5.96
C VAL A 411 -12.30 -2.90 5.08
N ASP A 412 -12.44 -2.57 3.79
CA ASP A 412 -13.15 -3.37 2.79
C ASP A 412 -12.45 -4.71 2.48
N ARG A 413 -11.13 -4.80 2.67
CA ARG A 413 -10.38 -6.07 2.52
C ARG A 413 -10.83 -7.14 3.51
N ILE A 414 -11.45 -6.76 4.63
CA ILE A 414 -12.08 -7.71 5.57
C ILE A 414 -13.12 -8.56 4.84
N LEU A 415 -13.87 -7.96 3.90
CA LEU A 415 -14.89 -8.66 3.11
C LEU A 415 -14.27 -9.62 2.08
N GLN A 416 -13.00 -9.41 1.70
CA GLN A 416 -12.26 -10.33 0.81
C GLN A 416 -11.66 -11.52 1.55
N MET A 417 -11.61 -11.46 2.88
CA MET A 417 -11.08 -12.52 3.76
C MET A 417 -12.18 -13.39 4.36
N THR A 418 -13.45 -13.21 3.97
CA THR A 418 -14.56 -14.03 4.44
C THR A 418 -14.72 -15.30 3.61
N THR A 419 -15.16 -16.39 4.25
CA THR A 419 -15.55 -17.62 3.55
C THR A 419 -16.98 -17.59 3.02
N ASP A 420 -17.67 -16.46 3.12
CA ASP A 420 -19.05 -16.32 2.67
C ASP A 420 -19.15 -16.49 1.16
N LEU A 421 -20.12 -17.30 0.72
CA LEU A 421 -20.38 -17.53 -0.69
C LEU A 421 -21.11 -16.33 -1.30
N PRO A 422 -20.73 -15.87 -2.50
CA PRO A 422 -21.49 -14.84 -3.21
C PRO A 422 -22.94 -15.30 -3.45
N ALA A 423 -23.89 -14.38 -3.31
CA ALA A 423 -25.29 -14.67 -3.59
C ALA A 423 -25.45 -15.12 -5.05
N GLY A 424 -26.00 -16.32 -5.25
CA GLY A 424 -26.21 -16.92 -6.58
C GLY A 424 -24.96 -17.54 -7.22
N ALA A 425 -23.87 -17.76 -6.47
CA ALA A 425 -22.71 -18.50 -6.98
C ALA A 425 -23.06 -19.96 -7.31
N GLU A 426 -22.60 -20.44 -8.47
CA GLU A 426 -22.70 -21.85 -8.85
C GLU A 426 -21.81 -22.70 -7.94
N LYS A 427 -22.31 -23.83 -7.47
CA LYS A 427 -21.56 -24.68 -6.53
C LYS A 427 -20.54 -25.54 -7.28
N LEU A 428 -19.27 -25.40 -6.94
CA LEU A 428 -18.20 -26.27 -7.44
C LEU A 428 -18.08 -27.52 -6.57
N PRO A 429 -18.03 -28.74 -7.16
CA PRO A 429 -17.64 -29.93 -6.45
C PRO A 429 -16.19 -29.78 -5.97
N ILE A 430 -15.98 -29.99 -4.67
CA ILE A 430 -14.65 -29.95 -4.07
C ILE A 430 -14.45 -31.21 -3.25
N GLN A 431 -13.35 -31.90 -3.51
CA GLN A 431 -12.84 -32.95 -2.63
C GLN A 431 -11.67 -32.40 -1.84
N ARG A 432 -11.38 -33.02 -0.69
CA ARG A 432 -10.25 -32.62 0.12
C ARG A 432 -9.45 -33.81 0.62
N VAL A 433 -8.17 -33.56 0.84
CA VAL A 433 -7.28 -34.45 1.58
C VAL A 433 -6.61 -33.63 2.67
N LEU A 434 -6.80 -34.02 3.92
CA LEU A 434 -6.07 -33.48 5.06
C LEU A 434 -4.91 -34.40 5.40
N ARG A 435 -3.75 -33.83 5.76
CA ARG A 435 -2.64 -34.55 6.37
C ARG A 435 -2.01 -33.74 7.48
N PHE A 436 -1.44 -34.44 8.44
CA PHE A 436 -0.71 -33.87 9.57
C PHE A 436 0.73 -34.42 9.58
N PRO A 437 1.58 -33.99 8.63
CA PRO A 437 2.86 -34.64 8.36
C PRO A 437 3.89 -34.50 9.49
N GLU A 438 3.92 -33.40 10.22
CA GLU A 438 4.94 -33.13 11.23
C GLU A 438 4.51 -32.11 12.27
N MET A 439 5.20 -32.13 13.42
CA MET A 439 5.12 -31.10 14.43
C MET A 439 6.20 -30.05 14.19
N VAL A 440 5.79 -28.79 14.06
CA VAL A 440 6.66 -27.63 13.95
C VAL A 440 6.57 -26.88 15.28
N ALA A 441 7.61 -27.03 16.11
CA ALA A 441 7.60 -26.62 17.51
C ALA A 441 6.45 -27.27 18.30
N ASN A 442 5.43 -26.51 18.68
CA ASN A 442 4.26 -26.98 19.44
C ASN A 442 2.96 -26.98 18.61
N LYS A 443 3.06 -26.81 17.28
CA LYS A 443 1.94 -26.83 16.35
C LYS A 443 2.09 -27.98 15.37
N MET A 444 0.99 -28.62 15.01
CA MET A 444 0.92 -29.60 13.94
C MET A 444 0.81 -28.87 12.60
N ARG A 445 1.68 -29.22 11.65
CA ARG A 445 1.50 -28.78 10.27
C ARG A 445 0.29 -29.51 9.70
N LEU A 446 -0.64 -28.77 9.11
CA LEU A 446 -1.77 -29.24 8.34
C LEU A 446 -1.48 -29.01 6.86
N GLU A 447 -1.51 -30.07 6.05
CA GLU A 447 -1.60 -29.98 4.59
C GLU A 447 -3.05 -30.23 4.18
N LEU A 448 -3.69 -29.23 3.57
CA LEU A 448 -5.02 -29.32 2.98
C LEU A 448 -4.88 -29.28 1.46
N THR A 449 -5.08 -30.41 0.81
CA THR A 449 -5.21 -30.46 -0.66
C THR A 449 -6.67 -30.37 -1.04
N LEU A 450 -7.03 -29.36 -1.84
CA LEU A 450 -8.34 -29.14 -2.40
C LEU A 450 -8.33 -29.62 -3.84
N ILE A 451 -9.26 -30.48 -4.22
CA ILE A 451 -9.31 -31.09 -5.56
C ILE A 451 -10.60 -30.66 -6.23
N LEU A 452 -10.45 -29.95 -7.36
CA LEU A 452 -11.56 -29.41 -8.15
C LEU A 452 -11.65 -30.13 -9.49
N GLU A 453 -12.86 -30.28 -10.02
CA GLU A 453 -13.08 -30.83 -11.36
C GLU A 453 -12.79 -29.77 -12.43
N ARG A 454 -11.89 -30.10 -13.36
CA ARG A 454 -11.45 -29.19 -14.43
C ARG A 454 -12.60 -28.69 -15.30
N GLN A 455 -13.60 -29.53 -15.56
CA GLN A 455 -14.76 -29.18 -16.40
C GLN A 455 -15.65 -28.09 -15.77
N GLY A 456 -15.60 -27.92 -14.45
CA GLY A 456 -16.37 -26.90 -13.74
C GLY A 456 -15.71 -25.52 -13.70
N LEU A 457 -14.43 -25.42 -14.07
CA LEU A 457 -13.61 -24.21 -13.93
C LEU A 457 -13.57 -23.38 -15.21
N GLY A 458 -13.69 -22.06 -15.07
CA GLY A 458 -13.52 -21.08 -16.11
C GLY A 458 -12.05 -20.79 -16.41
N THR A 459 -11.78 -20.48 -17.68
CA THR A 459 -10.45 -20.06 -18.14
C THR A 459 -10.51 -18.72 -18.84
N LYS A 460 -9.44 -17.93 -18.73
CA LYS A 460 -9.30 -16.65 -19.44
C LYS A 460 -8.15 -16.72 -20.44
N PRO A 461 -8.32 -16.27 -21.69
CA PRO A 461 -7.22 -16.15 -22.64
C PRO A 461 -6.32 -14.97 -22.27
N MET A 462 -5.01 -15.18 -22.35
CA MET A 462 -3.98 -14.17 -22.15
C MET A 462 -2.84 -14.42 -23.14
N GLY A 463 -2.91 -13.76 -24.29
CA GLY A 463 -2.07 -14.07 -25.45
C GLY A 463 -2.58 -15.33 -26.16
N GLU A 464 -1.66 -16.24 -26.51
CA GLU A 464 -1.99 -17.55 -27.12
C GLU A 464 -2.37 -18.63 -26.09
N GLU A 465 -2.25 -18.33 -24.80
CA GLU A 465 -2.44 -19.28 -23.71
C GLU A 465 -3.69 -18.95 -22.87
N THR A 466 -4.29 -19.95 -22.24
CA THR A 466 -5.46 -19.80 -21.35
C THR A 466 -5.06 -20.10 -19.91
N PHE A 467 -5.62 -19.39 -18.94
CA PHE A 467 -5.24 -19.48 -17.52
C PHE A 467 -6.43 -19.79 -16.63
N TYR A 468 -6.19 -20.57 -15.56
CA TYR A 468 -7.08 -20.70 -14.41
C TYR A 468 -6.72 -19.63 -13.38
N ASP A 469 -7.72 -18.99 -12.75
CA ASP A 469 -7.52 -18.00 -11.68
C ASP A 469 -8.44 -18.36 -10.52
N LEU A 470 -7.87 -18.90 -9.44
CA LEU A 470 -8.61 -19.47 -8.31
C LEU A 470 -8.18 -18.83 -7.00
N ASP A 471 -9.15 -18.30 -6.26
CA ASP A 471 -8.96 -17.71 -4.92
C ASP A 471 -9.40 -18.71 -3.85
N VAL A 472 -8.50 -19.08 -2.94
CA VAL A 472 -8.79 -19.94 -1.78
C VAL A 472 -8.72 -19.11 -0.50
N VAL A 473 -9.85 -18.91 0.17
CA VAL A 473 -9.96 -18.18 1.43
C VAL A 473 -10.34 -19.15 2.53
N GLY A 474 -9.72 -19.10 3.71
CA GLY A 474 -10.09 -19.96 4.82
C GLY A 474 -10.06 -19.30 6.19
N GLU A 475 -10.89 -19.83 7.08
CA GLU A 475 -11.09 -19.43 8.46
C GLU A 475 -10.97 -20.66 9.35
N VAL A 476 -10.14 -20.58 10.39
CA VAL A 476 -9.97 -21.62 11.41
C VAL A 476 -10.54 -21.10 12.71
N ILE A 477 -11.54 -21.77 13.26
CA ILE A 477 -12.34 -21.29 14.39
C ILE A 477 -12.21 -22.29 15.56
N LYS A 478 -11.96 -21.81 16.79
CA LYS A 478 -11.89 -22.64 18.00
C LYS A 478 -12.78 -22.04 19.09
N GLY A 479 -13.73 -22.82 19.61
CA GLY A 479 -14.64 -22.35 20.66
C GLY A 479 -15.44 -21.10 20.29
N GLY A 480 -15.85 -20.97 19.01
CA GLY A 480 -16.56 -19.80 18.50
C GLY A 480 -15.71 -18.56 18.25
N ARG A 481 -14.38 -18.64 18.40
CA ARG A 481 -13.45 -17.53 18.12
C ARG A 481 -12.60 -17.86 16.88
N LEU A 482 -12.45 -16.90 15.98
CA LEU A 482 -11.53 -17.02 14.84
C LEU A 482 -10.09 -17.08 15.38
N VAL A 483 -9.40 -18.17 15.11
CA VAL A 483 -8.00 -18.41 15.47
C VAL A 483 -7.07 -17.95 14.36
N GLU A 484 -7.44 -18.22 13.11
CA GLU A 484 -6.63 -17.91 11.94
C GLU A 484 -7.52 -17.63 10.73
N ASN A 485 -7.12 -16.69 9.89
CA ASN A 485 -7.71 -16.44 8.57
C ASN A 485 -6.62 -16.37 7.50
N PHE A 486 -6.91 -16.84 6.29
CA PHE A 486 -5.92 -16.92 5.23
C PHE A 486 -6.55 -16.79 3.85
N ARG A 487 -5.75 -16.36 2.86
CA ARG A 487 -6.13 -16.32 1.45
C ARG A 487 -4.96 -16.76 0.58
N TYR A 488 -5.21 -17.51 -0.49
CA TYR A 488 -4.26 -17.96 -1.51
C TYR A 488 -4.85 -17.64 -2.88
N ARG A 489 -4.02 -17.20 -3.82
CA ARG A 489 -4.41 -17.03 -5.21
C ARG A 489 -3.54 -17.92 -6.08
N PHE A 490 -4.18 -18.73 -6.92
CA PHE A 490 -3.52 -19.63 -7.85
C PHE A 490 -3.80 -19.17 -9.28
N ASP A 491 -2.75 -18.84 -10.01
CA ASP A 491 -2.80 -18.45 -11.42
C ASP A 491 -1.79 -19.30 -12.21
N PHE A 492 -2.29 -20.17 -13.09
CA PHE A 492 -1.46 -21.08 -13.87
C PHE A 492 -2.06 -21.39 -15.25
N PRO A 493 -1.22 -21.65 -16.27
CA PRO A 493 -1.69 -21.98 -17.61
C PRO A 493 -2.51 -23.27 -17.63
N ALA A 494 -3.63 -23.29 -18.33
CA ALA A 494 -4.49 -24.47 -18.46
C ALA A 494 -3.79 -25.64 -19.17
N SER A 495 -2.75 -25.36 -19.96
CA SER A 495 -1.87 -26.36 -20.58
C SER A 495 -1.07 -27.18 -19.57
N THR A 496 -0.76 -26.63 -18.39
CA THR A 496 -0.01 -27.32 -17.32
C THR A 496 -0.83 -28.38 -16.59
N VAL A 497 -2.16 -28.40 -16.80
CA VAL A 497 -3.06 -29.40 -16.22
C VAL A 497 -3.35 -30.48 -17.26
N ALA A 498 -2.76 -31.66 -17.11
CA ALA A 498 -3.00 -32.79 -18.02
C ALA A 498 -4.23 -33.64 -17.63
N GLY A 499 -4.65 -33.62 -16.36
CA GLY A 499 -5.72 -34.46 -15.82
C GLY A 499 -7.12 -33.81 -15.76
N PRO A 500 -8.16 -34.56 -15.35
CA PRO A 500 -9.51 -34.03 -15.17
C PRO A 500 -9.69 -33.24 -13.87
N PHE A 501 -8.66 -33.19 -13.01
CA PHE A 501 -8.71 -32.53 -11.71
C PHE A 501 -7.61 -31.48 -11.57
N VAL A 502 -7.93 -30.43 -10.81
CA VAL A 502 -7.02 -29.35 -10.43
C VAL A 502 -6.77 -29.43 -8.92
N PRO A 503 -5.58 -29.86 -8.47
CA PRO A 503 -5.23 -29.88 -7.06
C PRO A 503 -4.65 -28.53 -6.62
N LEU A 504 -5.18 -27.96 -5.53
CA LEU A 504 -4.67 -26.77 -4.86
C LEU A 504 -4.17 -27.17 -3.47
N LEU A 505 -2.90 -26.91 -3.16
CA LEU A 505 -2.34 -27.22 -1.85
C LEU A 505 -2.32 -25.97 -0.96
N VAL A 506 -2.80 -26.13 0.26
CA VAL A 506 -2.83 -25.10 1.30
C VAL A 506 -2.21 -25.67 2.58
N GLU A 507 -1.23 -24.98 3.16
CA GLU A 507 -0.55 -25.43 4.39
C GLU A 507 -0.84 -24.49 5.57
N ARG A 508 -1.06 -25.05 6.77
CA ARG A 508 -1.29 -24.31 8.03
C ARG A 508 -0.51 -24.90 9.19
N GLU A 509 -0.30 -24.13 10.25
CA GLU A 509 0.29 -24.64 11.49
C GLU A 509 -0.65 -24.36 12.66
N LEU A 510 -1.27 -25.42 13.17
CA LEU A 510 -2.31 -25.34 14.19
C LEU A 510 -1.87 -26.09 15.45
N TYR A 511 -2.21 -25.55 16.62
CA TYR A 511 -2.07 -26.32 17.85
C TYR A 511 -2.94 -27.57 17.80
N PRO A 512 -2.55 -28.67 18.44
CA PRO A 512 -3.44 -29.80 18.62
C PRO A 512 -4.78 -29.40 19.26
N GLY A 513 -5.83 -30.11 18.87
CA GLY A 513 -7.20 -29.91 19.38
C GLY A 513 -8.25 -29.76 18.29
N GLU A 514 -9.46 -29.44 18.72
CA GLU A 514 -10.62 -29.33 17.83
C GLU A 514 -10.82 -27.90 17.32
N TYR A 515 -11.12 -27.80 16.02
CA TYR A 515 -11.39 -26.58 15.29
C TYR A 515 -12.61 -26.79 14.38
N GLN A 516 -13.23 -25.70 13.95
CA GLN A 516 -14.07 -25.66 12.76
C GLN A 516 -13.24 -25.02 11.65
N LEU A 517 -13.05 -25.73 10.54
CA LEU A 517 -12.34 -25.25 9.37
C LEU A 517 -13.37 -24.88 8.30
N ARG A 518 -13.35 -23.62 7.86
CA ARG A 518 -14.11 -23.13 6.72
C ARG A 518 -13.15 -22.73 5.62
N VAL A 519 -13.31 -23.25 4.40
CA VAL A 519 -12.46 -22.92 3.26
C VAL A 519 -13.34 -22.73 2.03
N LYS A 520 -13.35 -21.50 1.51
CA LYS A 520 -13.99 -21.13 0.26
C LYS A 520 -12.96 -21.19 -0.86
N VAL A 521 -13.30 -21.84 -1.97
CA VAL A 521 -12.58 -21.69 -3.24
C VAL A 521 -13.49 -20.98 -4.22
N ALA A 522 -13.07 -19.84 -4.75
CA ALA A 522 -13.81 -19.07 -5.73
C ALA A 522 -13.04 -19.04 -7.06
N ASP A 523 -13.74 -19.30 -8.14
CA ASP A 523 -13.22 -19.11 -9.49
C ASP A 523 -13.33 -17.61 -9.85
N ALA A 524 -12.22 -16.98 -10.22
CA ALA A 524 -12.23 -15.58 -10.62
C ALA A 524 -12.68 -15.39 -12.09
N ASN A 525 -12.75 -16.46 -12.87
CA ASN A 525 -13.17 -16.42 -14.27
C ASN A 525 -14.68 -16.69 -14.45
N ARG A 526 -15.38 -17.15 -13.41
CA ARG A 526 -16.82 -17.46 -13.43
C ARG A 526 -17.41 -17.26 -12.03
N ASN A 527 -18.68 -16.91 -11.90
CA ASN A 527 -19.36 -16.84 -10.59
C ASN A 527 -19.65 -18.25 -10.02
N ALA A 528 -18.60 -19.01 -9.75
CA ALA A 528 -18.63 -20.37 -9.24
C ALA A 528 -17.72 -20.47 -8.01
N ALA A 529 -18.20 -21.13 -6.96
CA ALA A 529 -17.44 -21.29 -5.72
C ALA A 529 -17.78 -22.60 -5.01
N ALA A 530 -16.80 -23.15 -4.31
CA ALA A 530 -16.97 -24.22 -3.35
C ALA A 530 -16.81 -23.65 -1.95
N LEU A 531 -17.59 -24.16 -0.99
CA LEU A 531 -17.37 -23.94 0.43
C LEU A 531 -17.23 -25.29 1.10
N LEU A 532 -16.10 -25.46 1.76
CA LEU A 532 -15.83 -26.53 2.69
C LEU A 532 -16.05 -25.99 4.11
N ASP A 533 -16.93 -26.60 4.89
CA ASP A 533 -17.25 -26.16 6.25
C ASP A 533 -17.42 -27.38 7.15
N GLU A 534 -16.41 -27.71 7.95
CA GLU A 534 -16.48 -28.90 8.80
C GLU A 534 -15.58 -28.84 10.04
N LYS A 535 -15.81 -29.80 10.93
CA LYS A 535 -14.97 -30.02 12.09
C LYS A 535 -13.60 -30.56 11.66
N LEU A 536 -12.55 -29.90 12.13
CA LEU A 536 -11.15 -30.29 11.97
C LEU A 536 -10.60 -30.72 13.34
N VAL A 537 -10.15 -31.96 13.44
CA VAL A 537 -9.42 -32.45 14.62
C VAL A 537 -7.94 -32.46 14.27
N VAL A 538 -7.16 -31.60 14.93
CA VAL A 538 -5.71 -31.55 14.79
C VAL A 538 -5.08 -32.49 15.82
N PRO A 539 -4.37 -33.55 15.40
CA PRO A 539 -3.85 -34.56 16.31
C PRO A 539 -2.68 -34.02 17.15
N GLU A 540 -2.42 -34.67 18.29
CA GLU A 540 -1.28 -34.36 19.16
C GLU A 540 0.06 -34.90 18.64
N SER A 541 0.00 -35.87 17.73
CA SER A 541 1.16 -36.50 17.09
C SER A 541 0.97 -36.58 15.57
N PRO A 542 2.04 -36.47 14.77
CA PRO A 542 1.94 -36.57 13.30
C PRO A 542 1.37 -37.90 12.83
N ASP A 543 0.84 -37.92 11.60
CA ASP A 543 0.24 -39.12 10.99
C ASP A 543 1.22 -40.31 10.96
N ALA A 544 0.92 -41.40 11.67
CA ALA A 544 1.65 -42.67 11.60
C ALA A 544 0.70 -43.89 11.47
N VAL A 545 0.74 -44.52 10.28
CA VAL A 545 0.21 -45.83 9.83
C VAL A 545 -1.32 -46.04 9.89
N LEU A 546 -1.93 -46.11 8.71
CA LEU A 546 -3.37 -46.23 8.45
C LEU A 546 -3.91 -47.66 8.54
N SER A 547 -5.23 -47.79 8.77
CA SER A 547 -5.92 -49.09 8.88
C SER A 547 -5.97 -49.86 7.55
N PRO A 548 -6.16 -51.20 7.55
CA PRO A 548 -6.14 -52.05 6.35
C PRO A 548 -7.21 -51.72 5.30
N GLU A 549 -8.39 -51.26 5.71
CA GLU A 549 -9.47 -50.85 4.80
C GLU A 549 -9.16 -49.49 4.13
N GLU A 550 -8.58 -48.56 4.90
CA GLU A 550 -8.07 -47.30 4.37
C GLU A 550 -6.83 -47.49 3.49
N LYS A 551 -6.05 -48.56 3.74
CA LYS A 551 -4.90 -48.98 2.94
C LYS A 551 -5.34 -49.56 1.59
N ALA A 552 -6.48 -50.26 1.52
CA ALA A 552 -7.03 -50.78 0.26
C ALA A 552 -7.64 -49.67 -0.62
N ALA A 553 -8.40 -48.74 -0.02
CA ALA A 553 -8.92 -47.56 -0.72
C ALA A 553 -7.77 -46.63 -1.17
N ARG A 554 -6.73 -46.47 -0.33
CA ARG A 554 -5.49 -45.77 -0.71
C ARG A 554 -4.69 -46.54 -1.74
N GLU A 555 -4.62 -47.86 -1.74
CA GLU A 555 -3.88 -48.62 -2.76
C GLU A 555 -4.55 -48.51 -4.14
N ALA A 556 -5.88 -48.44 -4.20
CA ALA A 556 -6.60 -48.17 -5.45
C ALA A 556 -6.32 -46.76 -5.99
N ALA A 557 -6.38 -45.73 -5.12
CA ALA A 557 -6.04 -44.36 -5.48
C ALA A 557 -4.54 -44.18 -5.79
N ARG A 558 -3.67 -44.88 -5.04
CA ARG A 558 -2.21 -44.88 -5.18
C ARG A 558 -1.77 -45.64 -6.43
N ALA A 559 -2.47 -46.68 -6.88
CA ALA A 559 -2.18 -47.37 -8.14
C ALA A 559 -2.52 -46.51 -9.37
N ALA A 560 -3.54 -45.66 -9.27
CA ALA A 560 -3.90 -44.69 -10.31
C ALA A 560 -2.87 -43.54 -10.39
N VAL A 561 -2.39 -43.06 -9.24
CA VAL A 561 -1.36 -42.00 -9.16
C VAL A 561 0.06 -42.53 -9.41
N ALA A 562 0.37 -43.78 -9.03
CA ALA A 562 1.68 -44.41 -9.24
C ALA A 562 1.99 -44.71 -10.71
N ARG A 563 0.96 -44.86 -11.56
CA ARG A 563 1.14 -44.93 -13.03
C ARG A 563 1.46 -43.57 -13.65
N LEU A 564 1.32 -42.47 -12.90
CA LEU A 564 1.50 -41.10 -13.38
C LEU A 564 2.73 -40.38 -12.79
N VAL A 565 3.39 -40.87 -11.72
CA VAL A 565 4.37 -40.04 -10.97
C VAL A 565 5.64 -40.75 -10.39
N ALA A 566 5.98 -42.03 -10.61
CA ALA A 566 7.26 -42.56 -10.03
C ALA A 566 8.50 -42.03 -10.81
N ASP A 567 9.54 -41.43 -10.21
CA ASP A 567 10.34 -41.87 -9.04
C ASP A 567 10.94 -40.67 -8.21
N PRO A 568 11.42 -40.83 -6.94
CA PRO A 568 10.98 -40.03 -5.79
C PRO A 568 12.18 -39.27 -5.18
N LYS A 569 11.96 -38.47 -4.11
CA LYS A 569 12.90 -38.18 -2.97
C LYS A 569 12.55 -36.84 -2.28
N LEU A 570 12.63 -36.67 -0.96
CA LEU A 570 13.27 -37.40 0.15
C LEU A 570 12.43 -37.25 1.45
N GLY A 571 12.47 -38.12 2.46
CA GLY A 571 13.34 -39.29 2.70
C GLY A 571 13.93 -39.24 4.12
N LYS A 572 14.09 -40.42 4.77
CA LYS A 572 14.93 -40.59 5.97
C LYS A 572 16.32 -39.96 5.75
N GLY A 573 16.89 -39.29 6.76
CA GLY A 573 18.23 -38.68 6.69
C GLY A 573 18.29 -37.15 6.54
N SER A 574 17.23 -36.42 6.87
CA SER A 574 17.20 -34.95 6.72
C SER A 574 17.88 -34.18 7.87
N ILE A 575 18.48 -33.04 7.52
CA ILE A 575 19.12 -32.09 8.45
C ILE A 575 18.75 -30.64 8.10
N SER A 576 18.53 -29.79 9.10
CA SER A 576 18.30 -28.34 8.94
C SER A 576 18.97 -27.50 10.02
N LEU A 577 19.36 -26.27 9.70
CA LEU A 577 19.92 -25.26 10.60
C LEU A 577 18.80 -24.53 11.36
N VAL A 578 18.96 -24.36 12.67
CA VAL A 578 18.03 -23.57 13.49
C VAL A 578 18.33 -22.08 13.29
N PRO A 579 17.33 -21.23 12.93
CA PRO A 579 17.52 -19.79 12.77
C PRO A 579 18.09 -19.11 14.02
N LEU A 580 19.02 -18.16 13.83
CA LEU A 580 19.60 -17.36 14.91
C LEU A 580 18.66 -16.23 15.32
N ALA A 581 18.39 -16.11 16.63
CA ALA A 581 17.58 -15.02 17.19
C ALA A 581 18.42 -13.76 17.51
N ARG A 582 19.15 -13.22 16.53
CA ARG A 582 19.96 -12.00 16.66
C ARG A 582 19.86 -11.13 15.40
N GLU A 583 19.99 -9.80 15.56
CA GLU A 583 19.89 -8.84 14.44
C GLU A 583 21.04 -8.99 13.43
N TYR A 584 22.27 -9.19 13.93
CA TYR A 584 23.44 -9.59 13.16
C TYR A 584 24.31 -10.51 14.00
N ALA A 585 25.14 -11.31 13.34
CA ALA A 585 25.96 -12.35 13.95
C ALA A 585 27.45 -12.06 13.73
N THR A 586 28.20 -11.88 14.82
CA THR A 586 29.66 -11.67 14.85
C THR A 586 30.29 -12.50 15.96
N GLY A 587 31.60 -12.72 15.87
CA GLY A 587 32.38 -13.53 16.81
C GLY A 587 31.93 -14.98 16.83
N LEU A 588 32.16 -15.65 17.96
CA LEU A 588 31.81 -17.06 18.15
C LEU A 588 30.30 -17.23 18.32
N VAL A 589 29.67 -17.92 17.37
CA VAL A 589 28.22 -18.18 17.34
C VAL A 589 27.96 -19.67 17.21
N ARG A 590 27.05 -20.18 18.04
CA ARG A 590 26.60 -21.57 18.00
C ARG A 590 25.49 -21.75 16.97
N PHE A 591 25.69 -22.69 16.06
CA PHE A 591 24.70 -23.15 15.08
C PHE A 591 24.16 -24.50 15.50
N GLU A 592 22.87 -24.53 15.82
CA GLU A 592 22.15 -25.75 16.18
C GLU A 592 21.52 -26.38 14.94
N THR A 593 21.38 -27.71 14.94
CA THR A 593 20.68 -28.43 13.87
C THR A 593 19.53 -29.29 14.35
N ARG A 594 18.51 -29.45 13.50
CA ARG A 594 17.46 -30.46 13.66
C ARG A 594 17.73 -31.60 12.69
N SER A 595 17.67 -32.84 13.16
CA SER A 595 17.84 -34.05 12.34
C SER A 595 16.70 -35.03 12.54
N SER A 596 16.27 -35.70 11.46
CA SER A 596 15.04 -36.52 11.47
C SER A 596 15.25 -38.03 11.65
N SER A 597 16.51 -38.52 11.69
CA SER A 597 16.76 -39.96 11.75
C SER A 597 18.14 -40.34 12.31
N THR A 598 18.27 -41.59 12.74
CA THR A 598 19.54 -42.26 13.08
C THR A 598 20.38 -42.66 11.86
N ASP A 599 19.89 -42.44 10.64
CA ASP A 599 20.56 -42.88 9.40
C ASP A 599 21.69 -41.94 8.95
N ILE A 600 21.82 -40.78 9.60
CA ILE A 600 22.93 -39.84 9.41
C ILE A 600 24.17 -40.39 10.12
N ALA A 601 25.17 -40.82 9.34
CA ALA A 601 26.44 -41.29 9.87
C ALA A 601 27.35 -40.12 10.27
N PHE A 602 27.35 -39.04 9.50
CA PHE A 602 28.05 -37.81 9.84
C PHE A 602 27.51 -36.60 9.08
N VAL A 603 27.85 -35.42 9.58
CA VAL A 603 27.46 -34.11 9.05
C VAL A 603 28.70 -33.28 8.79
N GLU A 604 28.76 -32.55 7.67
CA GLU A 604 29.81 -31.58 7.40
C GLU A 604 29.25 -30.16 7.39
N PHE A 605 29.95 -29.25 8.07
CA PHE A 605 29.66 -27.83 8.11
C PHE A 605 30.64 -27.06 7.23
N TYR A 606 30.11 -26.11 6.48
CA TYR A 606 30.87 -25.22 5.62
C TYR A 606 30.55 -23.77 5.97
N LEU A 607 31.58 -22.94 6.03
CA LEU A 607 31.47 -21.48 6.13
C LEU A 607 32.03 -20.88 4.85
N ASN A 608 31.20 -20.15 4.11
CA ASN A 608 31.56 -19.55 2.81
C ASN A 608 32.13 -20.58 1.82
N GLY A 609 31.55 -21.78 1.79
CA GLY A 609 31.99 -22.89 0.94
C GLY A 609 33.21 -23.66 1.43
N ARG A 610 33.94 -23.17 2.45
CA ARG A 610 35.06 -23.88 3.07
C ARG A 610 34.55 -24.81 4.16
N LYS A 611 34.90 -26.10 4.11
CA LYS A 611 34.57 -27.05 5.20
C LYS A 611 35.29 -26.64 6.48
N ILE A 612 34.53 -26.47 7.56
CA ILE A 612 35.04 -26.05 8.88
C ILE A 612 35.00 -27.20 9.89
N ALA A 613 33.97 -28.05 9.84
CA ALA A 613 33.82 -29.14 10.79
C ALA A 613 33.14 -30.37 10.19
N THR A 614 33.44 -31.54 10.75
CA THR A 614 32.70 -32.78 10.51
C THR A 614 32.24 -33.34 11.85
N LYS A 615 30.94 -33.58 12.02
CA LYS A 615 30.33 -34.09 13.25
C LYS A 615 29.76 -35.48 12.98
N ARG A 616 30.29 -36.51 13.66
CA ARG A 616 29.91 -37.92 13.45
C ARG A 616 28.90 -38.45 14.47
N ARG A 617 28.48 -37.62 15.42
CA ARG A 617 27.53 -37.97 16.48
C ARG A 617 26.59 -36.79 16.76
N PRO A 618 25.30 -37.02 17.00
CA PRO A 618 24.36 -35.99 17.42
C PRO A 618 24.59 -35.56 18.89
N PRO A 619 24.19 -34.33 19.28
CA PRO A 619 23.63 -33.29 18.43
C PRO A 619 24.67 -32.73 17.45
N PHE A 620 24.28 -32.51 16.21
CA PHE A 620 25.18 -32.04 15.16
C PHE A 620 25.28 -30.51 15.21
N ASP A 621 25.72 -29.96 16.33
CA ASP A 621 25.88 -28.50 16.50
C ASP A 621 27.33 -28.10 16.27
N VAL A 622 27.55 -26.84 15.87
CA VAL A 622 28.89 -26.28 15.67
C VAL A 622 28.98 -24.83 16.16
N ASP A 623 30.07 -24.51 16.84
CA ASP A 623 30.43 -23.13 17.13
C ASP A 623 31.32 -22.62 15.98
N LEU A 624 30.88 -21.57 15.29
CA LEU A 624 31.61 -20.95 14.21
C LEU A 624 31.99 -19.53 14.62
N ASP A 625 33.27 -19.20 14.46
CA ASP A 625 33.72 -17.81 14.57
C ASP A 625 33.45 -17.09 13.25
N LEU A 626 32.52 -16.13 13.30
CA LEU A 626 32.11 -15.31 12.18
C LEU A 626 33.03 -14.10 11.98
N GLY A 627 34.01 -13.91 12.85
CA GLY A 627 34.91 -12.77 12.88
C GLY A 627 34.27 -11.54 13.53
N GLU A 628 35.10 -10.51 13.76
CA GLU A 628 34.68 -9.34 14.53
C GLU A 628 33.60 -8.52 13.81
N LEU A 629 33.67 -8.35 12.49
CA LEU A 629 32.76 -7.48 11.74
C LEU A 629 31.53 -8.22 11.17
N PRO A 630 30.34 -7.59 11.12
CA PRO A 630 29.10 -8.19 10.60
C PRO A 630 29.13 -8.27 9.06
N ARG A 631 29.87 -9.25 8.54
CA ARG A 631 30.01 -9.50 7.10
C ARG A 631 29.01 -10.54 6.64
N LYS A 632 28.52 -10.41 5.41
CA LYS A 632 27.70 -11.44 4.76
C LYS A 632 28.46 -12.76 4.75
N GLN A 633 27.86 -13.79 5.33
CA GLN A 633 28.45 -15.13 5.40
C GLN A 633 27.40 -16.18 5.10
N SER A 634 27.83 -17.31 4.55
CA SER A 634 26.94 -18.46 4.35
C SER A 634 27.41 -19.64 5.18
N VAL A 635 26.50 -20.18 5.98
CA VAL A 635 26.70 -21.39 6.77
C VAL A 635 25.89 -22.48 6.10
N ARG A 636 26.56 -23.53 5.63
CA ARG A 636 25.93 -24.68 4.96
C ARG A 636 26.22 -25.95 5.74
N VAL A 637 25.22 -26.82 5.85
CA VAL A 637 25.31 -28.11 6.52
C VAL A 637 24.90 -29.22 5.55
N VAL A 638 25.64 -30.33 5.53
CA VAL A 638 25.36 -31.48 4.66
C VAL A 638 25.40 -32.76 5.50
N ALA A 639 24.34 -33.56 5.49
CA ALA A 639 24.27 -34.86 6.14
C ALA A 639 24.65 -35.99 5.17
N TYR A 640 25.37 -37.00 5.67
CA TYR A 640 25.86 -38.14 4.89
C TYR A 640 25.47 -39.48 5.53
N ASP A 641 25.26 -40.50 4.71
CA ASP A 641 25.09 -41.88 5.15
C ASP A 641 26.44 -42.58 5.45
N LYS A 642 26.38 -43.84 5.88
CA LYS A 642 27.55 -44.68 6.20
C LYS A 642 28.48 -44.94 5.00
N ASP A 643 27.96 -44.84 3.79
CA ASP A 643 28.69 -45.08 2.54
C ASP A 643 29.26 -43.76 1.96
N GLY A 644 29.05 -42.64 2.66
CA GLY A 644 29.55 -41.32 2.28
C GLY A 644 28.71 -40.60 1.23
N ARG A 645 27.47 -41.03 0.98
CA ARG A 645 26.55 -40.33 0.07
C ARG A 645 25.79 -39.24 0.82
N ALA A 646 25.66 -38.07 0.21
CA ALA A 646 24.89 -36.96 0.77
C ALA A 646 23.40 -37.32 0.81
N LEU A 647 22.79 -37.15 1.99
CA LEU A 647 21.38 -37.44 2.27
C LEU A 647 20.51 -36.18 2.20
N SER A 648 21.01 -35.05 2.72
CA SER A 648 20.27 -33.78 2.83
C SER A 648 21.24 -32.63 3.07
N GLU A 649 20.90 -31.43 2.60
CA GLU A 649 21.63 -30.21 2.92
C GLU A 649 20.69 -29.05 3.30
N ASP A 650 21.25 -28.08 4.03
CA ASP A 650 20.59 -26.81 4.35
C ASP A 650 21.63 -25.67 4.39
N GLN A 651 21.21 -24.45 4.09
CA GLN A 651 22.08 -23.28 4.04
C GLN A 651 21.40 -22.04 4.63
N MET A 652 22.12 -21.37 5.54
CA MET A 652 21.73 -20.10 6.13
C MET A 652 22.68 -19.00 5.66
N ILE A 653 22.11 -17.85 5.28
CA ILE A 653 22.88 -16.64 4.98
C ILE A 653 22.73 -15.69 6.17
N LEU A 654 23.88 -15.23 6.69
CA LEU A 654 23.99 -14.33 7.83
C LEU A 654 24.41 -12.95 7.36
N ASN A 655 23.99 -11.93 8.11
CA ASN A 655 24.36 -10.53 7.86
C ASN A 655 24.16 -10.13 6.40
N GLU A 656 22.99 -10.46 5.85
CA GLU A 656 22.67 -10.17 4.46
C GLU A 656 22.18 -8.73 4.24
N GLY A 657 21.72 -8.07 5.31
CA GLY A 657 21.15 -6.73 5.28
C GLY A 657 19.65 -6.74 5.03
N ARG A 658 18.94 -5.83 5.70
CA ARG A 658 17.46 -5.69 5.63
C ARG A 658 16.94 -5.20 4.27
N GLU A 659 17.84 -4.67 3.44
CA GLU A 659 17.52 -4.09 2.15
C GLU A 659 18.00 -4.96 0.98
N ALA A 660 18.40 -6.21 1.27
CA ALA A 660 18.76 -7.16 0.23
C ALA A 660 17.54 -7.52 -0.62
N PHE A 661 17.66 -7.31 -1.93
CA PHE A 661 16.73 -7.86 -2.91
C PHE A 661 17.45 -8.92 -3.72
N ARG A 662 17.13 -10.19 -3.45
CA ARG A 662 17.66 -11.33 -4.18
C ARG A 662 16.67 -12.48 -4.18
N VAL A 663 16.72 -13.30 -5.21
CA VAL A 663 16.13 -14.62 -5.23
C VAL A 663 17.24 -15.65 -5.40
N ARG A 664 17.06 -16.85 -4.84
CA ARG A 664 17.97 -17.96 -5.03
C ARG A 664 17.20 -19.27 -5.15
N ILE A 665 17.49 -20.07 -6.17
CA ILE A 665 16.97 -21.43 -6.30
C ILE A 665 17.75 -22.32 -5.31
N VAL A 666 17.04 -22.83 -4.30
CA VAL A 666 17.58 -23.74 -3.28
C VAL A 666 17.50 -25.19 -3.75
N SER A 667 16.46 -25.53 -4.52
CA SER A 667 16.27 -26.85 -5.12
C SER A 667 15.65 -26.68 -6.51
N PRO A 668 16.06 -27.47 -7.52
CA PRO A 668 17.11 -28.50 -7.49
C PRO A 668 18.54 -27.92 -7.46
N GLU A 669 19.52 -28.73 -7.07
CA GLU A 669 20.93 -28.35 -7.06
C GLU A 669 21.47 -28.06 -8.47
N LYS A 670 22.57 -27.30 -8.56
CA LYS A 670 23.24 -27.01 -9.84
C LYS A 670 23.81 -28.29 -10.47
N GLY A 671 23.57 -28.50 -11.77
CA GLY A 671 24.19 -29.59 -12.53
C GLY A 671 23.52 -30.97 -12.34
N VAL A 672 22.29 -31.01 -11.83
CA VAL A 672 21.48 -32.24 -11.77
C VAL A 672 20.86 -32.52 -13.14
N ASN A 673 20.69 -33.81 -13.47
CA ASN A 673 19.92 -34.21 -14.64
C ASN A 673 18.44 -34.22 -14.28
N LEU A 674 17.62 -33.47 -15.02
CA LEU A 674 16.20 -33.26 -14.72
C LEU A 674 15.33 -33.55 -15.95
N GLU A 675 14.18 -34.18 -15.72
CA GLU A 675 13.12 -34.38 -16.71
C GLU A 675 11.76 -34.52 -15.99
N GLY A 676 10.68 -34.07 -16.63
CA GLY A 676 9.33 -34.16 -16.07
C GLY A 676 9.07 -33.18 -14.91
N PRO A 677 8.10 -33.46 -14.02
CA PRO A 677 7.72 -32.56 -12.94
C PRO A 677 8.82 -32.43 -11.88
N VAL A 678 9.34 -31.22 -11.71
CA VAL A 678 10.41 -30.87 -10.76
C VAL A 678 9.90 -29.84 -9.76
N ARG A 679 10.12 -30.07 -8.46
CA ARG A 679 9.86 -29.08 -7.41
C ARG A 679 10.99 -28.07 -7.35
N VAL A 680 10.68 -26.82 -7.69
CA VAL A 680 11.58 -25.68 -7.57
C VAL A 680 11.26 -24.96 -6.26
N VAL A 681 12.27 -24.79 -5.41
CA VAL A 681 12.17 -24.05 -4.14
C VAL A 681 13.06 -22.83 -4.25
N ALA A 682 12.49 -21.65 -4.00
CA ALA A 682 13.22 -20.39 -4.01
C ALA A 682 13.33 -19.82 -2.59
N ASP A 683 14.51 -19.33 -2.25
CA ASP A 683 14.74 -18.46 -1.11
C ASP A 683 14.78 -17.01 -1.59
N LEU A 684 13.92 -16.17 -1.02
CA LEU A 684 13.67 -14.80 -1.48
C LEU A 684 13.89 -13.82 -0.33
N ALA A 685 14.86 -12.93 -0.49
CA ALA A 685 15.03 -11.76 0.35
C ALA A 685 14.34 -10.57 -0.32
N VAL A 686 13.37 -9.97 0.39
CA VAL A 686 12.66 -8.76 -0.04
C VAL A 686 13.10 -7.61 0.87
N PRO A 687 13.46 -6.43 0.33
CA PRO A 687 13.79 -5.27 1.15
C PRO A 687 12.65 -4.90 2.10
N GLU A 688 12.92 -4.61 3.38
CA GLU A 688 11.89 -4.23 4.36
C GLU A 688 11.07 -3.00 3.93
N THR A 689 11.67 -2.10 3.14
CA THR A 689 11.01 -0.90 2.63
C THR A 689 10.15 -1.12 1.39
N LYS A 690 10.17 -2.31 0.80
CA LYS A 690 9.47 -2.61 -0.46
C LYS A 690 8.58 -3.83 -0.31
N LYS A 691 7.58 -3.91 -1.18
CA LYS A 691 6.72 -5.09 -1.29
C LYS A 691 7.05 -5.85 -2.55
N LEU A 692 7.05 -7.17 -2.42
CA LEU A 692 7.06 -8.06 -3.56
C LEU A 692 5.75 -7.89 -4.32
N GLN A 693 5.84 -7.60 -5.62
CA GLN A 693 4.69 -7.63 -6.52
C GLN A 693 4.38 -9.06 -6.95
N LYS A 694 5.40 -9.82 -7.36
CA LYS A 694 5.26 -11.22 -7.82
C LYS A 694 6.60 -11.96 -7.85
N LEU A 695 6.53 -13.29 -7.82
CA LEU A 695 7.62 -14.23 -8.05
C LEU A 695 7.25 -15.18 -9.19
N GLU A 696 7.97 -15.15 -10.30
CA GLU A 696 7.69 -15.94 -11.50
C GLU A 696 8.70 -17.08 -11.65
N PHE A 697 8.21 -18.30 -11.89
CA PHE A 697 9.03 -19.49 -12.15
C PHE A 697 9.00 -19.79 -13.65
N PHE A 698 10.16 -20.12 -14.22
CA PHE A 698 10.32 -20.42 -15.64
C PHE A 698 11.07 -21.73 -15.84
N VAL A 699 10.69 -22.45 -16.90
CA VAL A 699 11.44 -23.55 -17.49
C VAL A 699 11.90 -23.10 -18.86
N ASN A 700 13.21 -22.92 -19.03
CA ASN A 700 13.79 -22.15 -20.13
C ASN A 700 13.11 -20.77 -20.21
N ASP A 701 12.55 -20.42 -21.36
CA ASP A 701 11.83 -19.16 -21.55
C ASP A 701 10.32 -19.24 -21.23
N ALA A 702 9.78 -20.43 -20.98
CA ALA A 702 8.36 -20.64 -20.70
C ALA A 702 8.04 -20.39 -19.22
N ARG A 703 7.11 -19.47 -18.92
CA ARG A 703 6.68 -19.18 -17.55
C ARG A 703 5.75 -20.30 -17.05
N ALA A 704 6.18 -20.97 -15.99
CA ALA A 704 5.46 -22.08 -15.37
C ALA A 704 4.43 -21.62 -14.30
N ALA A 705 4.77 -20.61 -13.49
CA ALA A 705 3.85 -20.10 -12.45
C ALA A 705 4.21 -18.68 -11.99
N THR A 706 3.24 -18.02 -11.33
CA THR A 706 3.42 -16.75 -10.61
C THR A 706 2.90 -16.88 -9.18
N LEU A 707 3.73 -16.59 -8.19
CA LEU A 707 3.36 -16.58 -6.77
C LEU A 707 3.36 -15.14 -6.22
N PHE A 708 2.38 -14.84 -5.38
CA PHE A 708 2.22 -13.52 -4.73
C PHE A 708 2.51 -13.56 -3.22
N GLN A 709 2.63 -14.76 -2.65
CA GLN A 709 2.83 -14.97 -1.21
C GLN A 709 3.55 -16.29 -0.95
N GLN A 710 4.12 -16.42 0.25
CA GLN A 710 4.77 -17.65 0.71
C GLN A 710 3.80 -18.83 0.83
N PRO A 711 4.31 -20.08 0.70
CA PRO A 711 5.71 -20.47 0.49
C PRO A 711 6.20 -20.29 -0.95
N TRP A 712 7.47 -19.92 -1.13
CA TRP A 712 8.10 -19.64 -2.43
C TRP A 712 8.54 -20.93 -3.15
N GLN A 713 7.59 -21.79 -3.50
CA GLN A 713 7.86 -23.08 -4.11
C GLN A 713 6.79 -23.47 -5.12
N GLN A 714 7.21 -24.15 -6.19
CA GLN A 714 6.31 -24.58 -7.26
C GLN A 714 6.82 -25.87 -7.92
N VAL A 715 5.90 -26.75 -8.34
CA VAL A 715 6.24 -27.86 -9.25
C VAL A 715 6.11 -27.38 -10.70
N VAL A 716 7.17 -27.55 -11.49
CA VAL A 716 7.26 -27.14 -12.91
C VAL A 716 7.58 -28.35 -13.78
N ASP A 717 7.08 -28.40 -15.02
CA ASP A 717 7.33 -29.52 -15.93
C ASP A 717 8.55 -29.25 -16.83
N VAL A 718 9.61 -30.05 -16.67
CA VAL A 718 10.86 -29.97 -17.44
C VAL A 718 10.76 -30.84 -18.69
N PRO A 719 11.01 -30.32 -19.90
CA PRO A 719 10.96 -31.10 -21.13
C PRO A 719 11.80 -32.38 -21.05
N ARG A 720 11.26 -33.52 -21.51
CA ARG A 720 11.96 -34.80 -21.60
C ARG A 720 13.00 -34.77 -22.73
N SER A 721 14.09 -34.04 -22.52
CA SER A 721 15.24 -33.96 -23.41
C SER A 721 16.53 -34.11 -22.62
N LYS A 722 17.57 -34.62 -23.28
CA LYS A 722 18.95 -34.63 -22.76
C LYS A 722 19.68 -33.31 -23.04
N ASP A 723 19.02 -32.37 -23.71
CA ASP A 723 19.59 -31.07 -24.03
C ASP A 723 19.77 -30.24 -22.75
N LEU A 724 20.76 -29.35 -22.80
CA LEU A 724 21.00 -28.33 -21.78
C LEU A 724 19.76 -27.43 -21.68
N GLY A 725 19.22 -27.29 -20.47
CA GLY A 725 18.16 -26.33 -20.19
C GLY A 725 18.40 -25.62 -18.87
N PHE A 726 17.50 -24.71 -18.51
CA PHE A 726 17.61 -23.94 -17.28
C PHE A 726 16.28 -23.72 -16.58
N LEU A 727 16.34 -23.66 -15.26
CA LEU A 727 15.27 -23.16 -14.40
C LEU A 727 15.62 -21.71 -14.06
N ARG A 728 14.66 -20.79 -14.23
CA ARG A 728 14.84 -19.38 -13.86
C ARG A 728 13.73 -18.96 -12.92
N VAL A 729 14.08 -18.27 -11.85
CA VAL A 729 13.10 -17.65 -10.94
C VAL A 729 13.33 -16.15 -10.95
N VAL A 730 12.28 -15.36 -11.19
CA VAL A 730 12.34 -13.90 -11.27
C VAL A 730 11.43 -13.31 -10.20
N ALA A 731 12.01 -12.54 -9.29
CA ALA A 731 11.25 -11.75 -8.33
C ALA A 731 11.11 -10.30 -8.83
N THR A 732 9.92 -9.73 -8.68
CA THR A 732 9.61 -8.36 -9.08
C THR A 732 8.97 -7.60 -7.93
N LEU A 733 9.49 -6.42 -7.60
CA LEU A 733 8.92 -5.52 -6.60
C LEU A 733 7.87 -4.59 -7.23
N GLU A 734 7.05 -3.94 -6.39
CA GLU A 734 6.01 -2.99 -6.86
C GLU A 734 6.56 -1.80 -7.64
N ASP A 735 7.83 -1.43 -7.43
CA ASP A 735 8.51 -0.36 -8.18
C ASP A 735 9.12 -0.82 -9.51
N GLY A 736 8.89 -2.09 -9.89
CA GLY A 736 9.37 -2.69 -11.12
C GLY A 736 10.81 -3.22 -11.04
N ALA A 737 11.51 -3.06 -9.92
CA ALA A 737 12.83 -3.67 -9.75
C ALA A 737 12.73 -5.20 -9.80
N THR A 738 13.65 -5.83 -10.52
CA THR A 738 13.72 -7.30 -10.66
C THR A 738 15.03 -7.87 -10.16
N THR A 739 14.98 -9.11 -9.68
CA THR A 739 16.14 -9.95 -9.42
C THR A 739 15.81 -11.36 -9.86
N GLU A 740 16.80 -12.06 -10.41
CA GLU A 740 16.62 -13.43 -10.87
C GLU A 740 17.75 -14.34 -10.40
N ASP A 741 17.44 -15.62 -10.36
CA ASP A 741 18.43 -16.69 -10.22
C ASP A 741 18.15 -17.76 -11.26
N LEU A 742 19.22 -18.41 -11.71
CA LEU A 742 19.18 -19.38 -12.79
C LEU A 742 20.01 -20.62 -12.43
N VAL A 743 19.42 -21.78 -12.65
CA VAL A 743 20.07 -23.09 -12.46
C VAL A 743 19.99 -23.88 -13.76
N TYR A 744 21.16 -24.20 -14.33
CA TYR A 744 21.25 -25.11 -15.47
C TYR A 744 21.06 -26.57 -15.04
N TYR A 745 20.28 -27.30 -15.82
CA TYR A 745 20.09 -28.75 -15.70
C TYR A 745 20.57 -29.45 -16.98
N ASN A 746 20.92 -30.73 -16.85
CA ASN A 746 21.56 -31.51 -17.93
C ASN A 746 22.88 -30.88 -18.45
N ALA A 747 23.54 -30.06 -17.63
CA ALA A 747 24.79 -29.39 -17.99
C ALA A 747 26.03 -30.24 -17.67
N PRO A 748 27.13 -30.12 -18.44
CA PRO A 748 28.43 -30.67 -18.05
C PRO A 748 28.88 -30.09 -16.70
N LYS A 749 29.52 -30.89 -15.84
CA LYS A 749 29.96 -30.53 -14.47
C LYS A 749 30.88 -29.30 -14.35
N TYR A 750 31.27 -28.66 -15.45
CA TYR A 750 32.22 -27.54 -15.50
C TYR A 750 31.73 -26.36 -16.36
N LEU A 751 30.47 -25.95 -16.25
CA LEU A 751 30.04 -24.65 -16.78
C LEU A 751 30.48 -23.55 -15.80
N SER A 752 31.46 -22.73 -16.17
CA SER A 752 31.90 -21.57 -15.38
C SER A 752 31.03 -20.35 -15.68
N GLU A 753 30.27 -19.86 -14.71
CA GLU A 753 29.59 -18.55 -14.78
C GLU A 753 30.63 -17.42 -14.65
N VAL A 754 30.64 -16.49 -15.60
CA VAL A 754 31.47 -15.27 -15.52
C VAL A 754 30.62 -14.15 -14.91
N SER A 755 30.86 -13.83 -13.64
CA SER A 755 30.30 -12.63 -13.01
C SER A 755 31.15 -11.42 -13.39
N VAL A 756 30.58 -10.49 -14.16
CA VAL A 756 31.21 -9.19 -14.46
C VAL A 756 30.67 -8.18 -13.46
N GLN A 757 31.54 -7.63 -12.61
CA GLN A 757 31.20 -6.56 -11.67
C GLN A 757 31.72 -5.22 -12.19
N ALA A 758 30.81 -4.27 -12.44
CA ALA A 758 31.17 -2.89 -12.76
C ALA A 758 31.43 -2.12 -11.45
N VAL A 759 32.41 -1.21 -11.47
CA VAL A 759 32.73 -0.34 -10.33
C VAL A 759 32.07 1.01 -10.55
N GLU A 760 31.22 1.42 -9.60
CA GLU A 760 30.53 2.71 -9.60
C GLU A 760 31.26 3.72 -8.69
N LEU A 761 31.65 4.86 -9.24
CA LEU A 761 32.33 5.94 -8.53
C LEU A 761 31.45 7.20 -8.52
N TYR A 762 30.81 7.46 -7.38
CA TYR A 762 30.19 8.76 -7.12
C TYR A 762 31.29 9.78 -6.81
N THR A 763 31.38 10.82 -7.64
CA THR A 763 32.47 11.79 -7.62
C THR A 763 31.94 13.21 -7.51
N SER A 764 32.30 13.91 -6.45
CA SER A 764 32.03 15.35 -6.27
C SER A 764 33.22 16.16 -6.78
N VAL A 765 33.00 17.20 -7.58
CA VAL A 765 34.09 18.07 -8.10
C VAL A 765 33.96 19.46 -7.51
N PHE A 766 35.08 20.03 -7.07
CA PHE A 766 35.11 21.34 -6.41
C PHE A 766 36.05 22.32 -7.10
N SER A 767 35.64 23.59 -7.14
CA SER A 767 36.51 24.74 -7.41
C SER A 767 36.47 25.68 -6.21
N LYS A 768 37.63 25.92 -5.58
CA LYS A 768 37.75 26.78 -4.38
C LYS A 768 36.71 26.45 -3.29
N GLY A 769 36.42 25.16 -3.10
CA GLY A 769 35.47 24.66 -2.09
C GLY A 769 34.00 24.65 -2.51
N ARG A 770 33.63 25.10 -3.71
CA ARG A 770 32.25 25.04 -4.21
C ARG A 770 32.05 23.90 -5.21
N PRO A 771 30.94 23.14 -5.15
CA PRO A 771 30.64 22.10 -6.13
C PRO A 771 30.55 22.66 -7.56
N VAL A 772 31.10 21.92 -8.54
CA VAL A 772 31.10 22.26 -9.96
C VAL A 772 30.32 21.22 -10.75
N VAL A 773 29.24 21.66 -11.40
CA VAL A 773 28.38 20.84 -12.27
C VAL A 773 28.61 21.15 -13.75
N GLY A 774 28.23 20.23 -14.64
CA GLY A 774 28.26 20.42 -16.10
C GLY A 774 29.59 20.13 -16.79
N LEU A 775 30.53 19.45 -16.12
CA LEU A 775 31.77 18.98 -16.75
C LEU A 775 31.47 17.81 -17.71
N PRO A 776 32.10 17.77 -18.90
CA PRO A 776 31.94 16.66 -19.83
C PRO A 776 32.74 15.43 -19.38
N ARG A 777 32.41 14.25 -19.92
CA ARG A 777 33.08 12.97 -19.58
C ARG A 777 34.60 13.05 -19.76
N GLU A 778 35.05 13.76 -20.79
CA GLU A 778 36.46 13.91 -21.17
C GLU A 778 37.28 14.69 -20.15
N SER A 779 36.63 15.41 -19.24
CA SER A 779 37.30 16.06 -18.12
C SER A 779 37.80 15.07 -17.07
N PHE A 780 37.36 13.81 -17.08
CA PHE A 780 37.65 12.82 -16.04
C PHE A 780 38.64 11.76 -16.51
N THR A 781 39.62 11.46 -15.66
CA THR A 781 40.53 10.31 -15.83
C THR A 781 40.47 9.45 -14.58
N VAL A 782 40.07 8.18 -14.73
CA VAL A 782 40.01 7.20 -13.64
C VAL A 782 41.28 6.35 -13.66
N LEU A 783 41.94 6.23 -12.51
CA LEU A 783 43.11 5.39 -12.31
C LEU A 783 42.79 4.32 -11.25
N GLU A 784 43.04 3.05 -11.57
CA GLU A 784 43.04 1.93 -10.63
C GLU A 784 44.48 1.47 -10.41
N ASP A 785 44.97 1.52 -9.17
CA ASP A 785 46.36 1.22 -8.81
C ASP A 785 47.39 1.96 -9.69
N GLY A 786 47.04 3.19 -10.08
CA GLY A 786 47.85 4.06 -10.97
C GLY A 786 47.69 3.78 -12.46
N GLN A 787 46.94 2.73 -12.85
CA GLN A 787 46.69 2.38 -14.25
C GLN A 787 45.38 3.01 -14.75
N PRO A 788 45.38 3.69 -15.92
CA PRO A 788 44.16 4.25 -16.51
C PRO A 788 43.10 3.19 -16.81
N GLN A 789 41.85 3.49 -16.45
CA GLN A 789 40.69 2.66 -16.76
C GLN A 789 39.77 3.37 -17.76
N VAL A 790 39.12 2.58 -18.62
CA VAL A 790 38.14 3.10 -19.58
C VAL A 790 36.82 3.34 -18.85
N VAL A 791 36.33 4.57 -18.86
CA VAL A 791 35.04 4.93 -18.25
C VAL A 791 33.92 4.48 -19.18
N ASP A 792 33.27 3.37 -18.88
CA ASP A 792 32.19 2.77 -19.65
C ASP A 792 30.84 3.48 -19.44
N GLY A 793 30.65 4.14 -18.29
CA GLY A 793 29.45 4.90 -17.96
C GLY A 793 29.75 6.27 -17.36
N PHE A 794 29.01 7.30 -17.80
CA PHE A 794 29.10 8.67 -17.29
C PHE A 794 27.70 9.28 -17.15
N GLU A 795 27.34 9.72 -15.96
CA GLU A 795 26.07 10.41 -15.71
C GLU A 795 26.25 11.58 -14.73
N VAL A 796 25.56 12.69 -14.97
CA VAL A 796 25.45 13.78 -13.99
C VAL A 796 24.28 13.48 -13.06
N VAL A 797 24.56 13.25 -11.78
CA VAL A 797 23.62 12.68 -10.81
C VAL A 797 22.71 13.76 -10.20
N THR A 798 21.74 14.23 -10.97
CA THR A 798 20.71 15.17 -10.49
C THR A 798 19.44 14.47 -10.00
N ASN A 799 19.12 13.28 -10.54
CA ASN A 799 17.80 12.63 -10.38
C ASN A 799 17.78 11.27 -9.68
N LEU A 800 18.93 10.71 -9.28
CA LEU A 800 18.96 9.42 -8.57
C LEU A 800 18.41 9.55 -7.13
N PRO A 801 17.62 8.60 -6.62
CA PRO A 801 17.24 8.59 -5.20
C PRO A 801 18.46 8.53 -4.27
N LEU A 802 18.48 9.35 -3.22
CA LEU A 802 19.47 9.32 -2.14
C LEU A 802 18.96 8.40 -1.01
N SER A 803 19.80 7.45 -0.62
CA SER A 803 19.65 6.73 0.65
C SER A 803 20.54 7.38 1.69
N LEU A 804 19.92 8.13 2.60
CA LEU A 804 20.58 8.89 3.66
C LEU A 804 20.48 8.13 4.99
N GLY A 805 21.41 8.40 5.89
CA GLY A 805 21.36 7.94 7.26
C GLY A 805 21.88 9.05 8.15
N ILE A 806 21.24 9.24 9.29
CA ILE A 806 21.69 10.19 10.30
C ILE A 806 22.11 9.39 11.53
N GLY A 807 23.36 9.57 11.94
CA GLY A 807 23.87 9.16 13.24
C GLY A 807 23.91 10.37 14.15
N LEU A 808 23.18 10.36 15.26
CA LEU A 808 23.23 11.43 16.27
C LEU A 808 23.80 10.89 17.58
N ASP A 809 24.90 11.49 18.01
CA ASP A 809 25.43 11.29 19.35
C ASP A 809 24.43 11.84 20.38
N THR A 810 24.00 10.98 21.27
CA THR A 810 23.10 11.30 22.38
C THR A 810 23.77 10.99 23.71
N SER A 811 25.10 11.03 23.77
CA SER A 811 25.88 10.87 25.00
C SER A 811 25.60 11.99 26.01
N GLY A 812 25.96 11.78 27.27
CA GLY A 812 25.73 12.78 28.32
C GLY A 812 26.41 14.15 28.07
N SER A 813 27.51 14.20 27.30
CA SER A 813 28.18 15.47 26.96
C SER A 813 27.39 16.32 25.96
N MET A 814 26.46 15.71 25.23
CA MET A 814 25.59 16.39 24.27
C MET A 814 24.43 17.15 24.94
N GLU A 815 24.21 17.04 26.26
CA GLU A 815 23.02 17.57 26.94
C GLU A 815 22.74 19.05 26.63
N GLU A 816 23.78 19.90 26.60
CA GLU A 816 23.62 21.33 26.30
C GLU A 816 23.36 21.64 24.81
N GLU A 817 23.84 20.80 23.89
CA GLU A 817 23.79 21.06 22.44
C GLU A 817 22.72 20.22 21.72
N LEU A 818 22.15 19.19 22.38
CA LEU A 818 21.26 18.21 21.76
C LEU A 818 20.02 18.86 21.15
N VAL A 819 19.42 19.84 21.83
CA VAL A 819 18.21 20.52 21.33
C VAL A 819 18.48 21.26 20.00
N GLU A 820 19.61 21.96 19.91
CA GLU A 820 20.00 22.68 18.68
C GLU A 820 20.44 21.69 17.59
N ALA A 821 21.14 20.61 17.97
CA ALA A 821 21.48 19.51 17.08
C ALA A 821 20.25 18.82 16.47
N GLN A 822 19.23 18.50 17.28
CA GLN A 822 17.95 17.93 16.85
C GLN A 822 17.22 18.85 15.88
N LYS A 823 17.15 20.14 16.21
CA LYS A 823 16.52 21.17 15.38
C LYS A 823 17.22 21.30 14.03
N ALA A 824 18.55 21.38 14.03
CA ALA A 824 19.33 21.50 12.81
C ALA A 824 19.26 20.24 11.94
N ALA A 825 19.32 19.04 12.54
CA ALA A 825 19.14 17.78 11.83
C ALA A 825 17.73 17.66 11.22
N THR A 826 16.70 18.14 11.91
CA THR A 826 15.33 18.19 11.40
C THR A 826 15.21 19.12 10.19
N GLU A 827 15.80 20.31 10.25
CA GLU A 827 15.82 21.26 9.13
C GLU A 827 16.65 20.73 7.95
N PHE A 828 17.77 20.06 8.21
CA PHE A 828 18.55 19.37 7.20
C PHE A 828 17.72 18.32 6.46
N LEU A 829 17.07 17.40 7.19
CA LEU A 829 16.17 16.39 6.60
C LEU A 829 15.09 17.05 5.74
N ARG A 830 14.56 18.19 6.20
CA ARG A 830 13.53 18.92 5.47
C ARG A 830 14.04 19.53 4.15
N ARG A 831 15.32 19.84 4.04
CA ARG A 831 15.89 20.40 2.80
C ARG A 831 16.41 19.29 1.89
N VAL A 832 17.20 18.37 2.44
CA VAL A 832 17.91 17.34 1.69
C VAL A 832 17.00 16.23 1.18
N MET A 833 15.88 15.89 1.81
CA MET A 833 15.03 14.80 1.35
C MET A 833 13.95 15.27 0.36
N THR A 834 14.01 14.76 -0.86
CA THR A 834 12.89 14.79 -1.83
C THR A 834 11.95 13.61 -1.59
N LYS A 835 10.82 13.58 -2.32
CA LYS A 835 9.84 12.48 -2.25
C LYS A 835 10.39 11.10 -2.64
N ARG A 836 11.52 11.05 -3.34
CA ARG A 836 12.16 9.81 -3.78
C ARG A 836 13.28 9.36 -2.85
N ASP A 837 13.73 10.23 -1.96
CA ASP A 837 14.82 9.95 -1.03
C ASP A 837 14.29 9.28 0.22
N ARG A 838 15.13 8.46 0.84
CA ARG A 838 14.80 7.76 2.07
C ARG A 838 15.91 7.93 3.08
N CYS A 839 15.53 8.05 4.35
CA CYS A 839 16.49 8.21 5.44
C CYS A 839 16.17 7.25 6.58
N PHE A 840 17.21 6.72 7.22
CA PHE A 840 17.10 6.09 8.54
C PHE A 840 17.74 6.98 9.60
N PHE A 841 17.43 6.73 10.86
CA PHE A 841 17.98 7.46 11.99
C PHE A 841 18.51 6.51 13.06
N VAL A 842 19.80 6.65 13.39
CA VAL A 842 20.49 5.97 14.49
C VAL A 842 20.84 7.00 15.55
N SER A 843 20.38 6.79 16.78
CA SER A 843 20.92 7.47 17.95
C SER A 843 21.98 6.59 18.59
N PHE A 844 23.01 7.17 19.19
CA PHE A 844 24.00 6.38 19.91
C PHE A 844 24.50 7.09 21.15
N ASP A 845 24.61 6.31 22.21
CA ASP A 845 25.27 6.67 23.45
C ASP A 845 26.29 5.57 23.80
N THR A 846 26.07 4.80 24.86
CA THR A 846 26.84 3.61 25.22
C THR A 846 26.66 2.50 24.19
N GLU A 847 25.48 2.41 23.57
CA GLU A 847 25.21 1.47 22.47
C GLU A 847 24.40 2.16 21.37
N PRO A 848 24.60 1.82 20.08
CA PRO A 848 23.82 2.39 19.00
C PRO A 848 22.42 1.77 18.91
N GLN A 849 21.42 2.59 18.59
CA GLN A 849 20.03 2.18 18.44
C GLN A 849 19.43 2.70 17.14
N LEU A 850 18.77 1.83 16.38
CA LEU A 850 18.00 2.22 15.20
C LEU A 850 16.64 2.76 15.64
N VAL A 851 16.53 4.07 15.79
CA VAL A 851 15.29 4.73 16.20
C VAL A 851 14.25 4.68 15.08
N THR A 852 14.69 4.92 13.84
CA THR A 852 13.83 4.88 12.66
C THR A 852 14.52 4.15 11.52
N ARG A 853 13.86 3.13 10.96
CA ARG A 853 14.28 2.45 9.72
C ARG A 853 14.24 3.41 8.52
N PHE A 854 14.78 2.98 7.37
CA PHE A 854 14.63 3.74 6.13
C PHE A 854 13.16 4.10 5.88
N THR A 855 12.89 5.39 5.73
CA THR A 855 11.56 5.89 5.43
C THR A 855 11.66 7.13 4.55
N THR A 856 10.64 7.36 3.74
CA THR A 856 10.43 8.60 2.99
C THR A 856 9.65 9.64 3.82
N ASP A 857 9.13 9.23 4.99
CA ASP A 857 8.35 10.07 5.90
C ASP A 857 9.25 10.98 6.74
N ARG A 858 9.31 12.23 6.30
CA ARG A 858 10.11 13.30 6.92
C ARG A 858 9.57 13.69 8.30
N ASP A 859 8.26 13.62 8.52
CA ASP A 859 7.66 14.00 9.79
C ASP A 859 7.94 12.93 10.85
N LYS A 860 7.88 11.64 10.48
CA LYS A 860 8.31 10.54 11.34
C LYS A 860 9.77 10.65 11.77
N LEU A 861 10.66 11.00 10.84
CA LEU A 861 12.08 11.22 11.15
C LEU A 861 12.29 12.44 12.07
N ALA A 862 11.58 13.54 11.81
CA ALA A 862 11.63 14.74 12.65
C ALA A 862 11.15 14.46 14.09
N GLN A 863 10.05 13.71 14.24
CA GLN A 863 9.54 13.29 15.55
C GLN A 863 10.54 12.38 16.28
N ALA A 864 11.12 11.42 15.56
CA ALA A 864 12.13 10.53 16.11
C ALA A 864 13.36 11.30 16.63
N LEU A 865 13.87 12.26 15.84
CA LEU A 865 14.94 13.16 16.26
C LEU A 865 14.56 13.96 17.51
N ALA A 866 13.37 14.56 17.55
CA ALA A 866 12.90 15.36 18.68
C ALA A 866 12.71 14.54 19.97
N SER A 867 12.57 13.22 19.88
CA SER A 867 12.34 12.33 21.02
C SER A 867 13.62 11.89 21.75
N THR A 868 14.80 12.12 21.16
CA THR A 868 16.06 11.66 21.75
C THR A 868 16.44 12.45 23.00
N ARG A 869 17.19 11.81 23.90
CA ARG A 869 17.66 12.39 25.16
C ARG A 869 19.13 12.09 25.36
N ALA A 870 19.86 13.04 25.92
CA ALA A 870 21.27 12.88 26.25
C ALA A 870 21.45 11.98 27.48
N GLN A 871 22.26 10.93 27.36
CA GLN A 871 22.57 10.00 28.45
C GLN A 871 23.79 9.13 28.10
N GLY A 872 24.40 8.46 29.08
CA GLY A 872 25.40 7.41 28.80
C GLY A 872 26.76 7.90 28.26
N SER A 873 27.54 6.95 27.75
CA SER A 873 28.88 7.14 27.15
C SER A 873 28.78 7.40 25.64
N THR A 874 29.92 7.38 24.92
CA THR A 874 29.99 7.55 23.46
C THR A 874 30.62 6.32 22.79
N ALA A 875 29.82 5.52 22.08
CA ALA A 875 30.24 4.35 21.31
C ALA A 875 30.21 4.65 19.80
N LEU A 876 31.11 5.53 19.36
CA LEU A 876 31.14 6.08 18.01
C LEU A 876 31.49 5.04 16.93
N TRP A 877 32.43 4.13 17.20
CA TRP A 877 32.81 3.09 16.23
C TRP A 877 31.73 2.03 16.09
N ASP A 878 31.05 1.67 17.18
CA ASP A 878 29.87 0.81 17.14
C ASP A 878 28.74 1.46 16.36
N ALA A 879 28.47 2.75 16.60
CA ALA A 879 27.48 3.51 15.84
C ALA A 879 27.79 3.63 14.35
N LEU A 880 29.08 3.77 14.01
CA LEU A 880 29.52 3.78 12.62
C LEU A 880 29.26 2.43 11.95
N VAL A 881 29.74 1.33 12.54
CA VAL A 881 29.54 -0.02 11.98
C VAL A 881 28.05 -0.37 11.90
N TYR A 882 27.28 -0.04 12.94
CA TYR A 882 25.85 -0.30 13.01
C TYR A 882 25.04 0.51 11.99
N GLY A 883 25.35 1.80 11.83
CA GLY A 883 24.73 2.63 10.79
C GLY A 883 25.07 2.16 9.38
N LEU A 884 26.34 1.79 9.14
CA LEU A 884 26.78 1.25 7.86
C LEU A 884 26.16 -0.12 7.53
N TYR A 885 25.87 -0.95 8.55
CA TYR A 885 25.16 -2.21 8.38
C TYR A 885 23.75 -2.01 7.79
N GLN A 886 23.07 -0.90 8.11
CA GLN A 886 21.74 -0.60 7.56
C GLN A 886 21.76 -0.41 6.02
N TYR A 887 22.91 -0.10 5.44
CA TYR A 887 23.09 0.03 4.00
C TYR A 887 23.35 -1.28 3.26
N GLN A 888 23.46 -2.42 3.95
CA GLN A 888 23.66 -3.69 3.27
C GLN A 888 22.46 -4.03 2.37
N GLY A 889 22.75 -4.29 1.09
CA GLY A 889 21.73 -4.50 0.05
C GLY A 889 21.23 -3.22 -0.62
N VAL A 890 21.54 -2.04 -0.06
CA VAL A 890 21.17 -0.74 -0.65
C VAL A 890 22.06 -0.45 -1.85
N ARG A 891 21.42 -0.22 -3.00
CA ARG A 891 22.06 0.22 -4.25
C ARG A 891 21.94 1.73 -4.44
N GLY A 892 22.74 2.27 -5.34
CA GLY A 892 22.69 3.68 -5.71
C GLY A 892 23.42 4.60 -4.73
N ARG A 893 23.01 5.88 -4.73
CA ARG A 893 23.67 6.95 -3.96
C ARG A 893 23.40 6.80 -2.46
N LYS A 894 24.48 6.67 -1.68
CA LYS A 894 24.43 6.44 -0.22
C LYS A 894 25.30 7.46 0.52
N ALA A 895 24.76 8.05 1.59
CA ALA A 895 25.52 8.96 2.46
C ALA A 895 25.12 8.80 3.92
N TYR A 896 26.09 8.70 4.82
CA TYR A 896 25.87 8.64 6.27
C TYR A 896 26.42 9.89 6.93
N VAL A 897 25.55 10.69 7.56
CA VAL A 897 25.90 11.93 8.24
C VAL A 897 25.88 11.68 9.74
N VAL A 898 27.02 11.83 10.39
CA VAL A 898 27.21 11.54 11.82
C VAL A 898 27.56 12.82 12.56
N LEU A 899 26.74 13.20 13.53
CA LEU A 899 26.95 14.33 14.42
C LEU A 899 27.43 13.82 15.78
N THR A 900 28.59 14.30 16.23
CA THR A 900 29.19 13.92 17.53
C THR A 900 30.03 15.07 18.08
N ASP A 901 30.15 15.15 19.39
CA ASP A 901 31.00 16.12 20.11
C ASP A 901 32.33 15.51 20.60
N GLY A 902 32.55 14.19 20.40
CA GLY A 902 33.41 13.45 21.31
C GLY A 902 34.33 12.40 20.70
N GLU A 903 35.26 11.97 21.56
CA GLU A 903 36.10 10.78 21.37
C GLU A 903 35.29 9.53 21.73
N ASP A 904 35.53 8.44 21.00
CA ASP A 904 35.00 7.13 21.36
C ASP A 904 35.48 6.66 22.74
N ARG A 905 34.56 6.18 23.59
CA ARG A 905 34.85 5.76 24.97
C ARG A 905 34.38 4.35 25.32
N SER A 906 33.41 3.82 24.58
CA SER A 906 32.75 2.56 24.95
C SER A 906 32.50 1.60 23.79
N SER A 907 33.04 1.85 22.59
CA SER A 907 32.85 0.92 21.47
C SER A 907 33.53 -0.42 21.71
N LYS A 908 32.86 -1.48 21.26
CA LYS A 908 33.41 -2.85 21.20
C LYS A 908 34.29 -3.01 19.96
N PHE A 909 33.99 -2.30 18.87
CA PHE A 909 34.83 -2.26 17.68
C PHE A 909 36.02 -1.34 17.83
N THR A 910 37.18 -1.79 17.36
CA THR A 910 38.36 -0.95 17.26
C THR A 910 38.21 0.05 16.11
N TYR A 911 38.93 1.17 16.20
CA TYR A 911 38.99 2.17 15.13
C TYR A 911 39.36 1.56 13.76
N GLU A 912 40.38 0.70 13.70
CA GLU A 912 40.81 0.11 12.42
C GLU A 912 39.77 -0.88 11.86
N ALA A 913 39.04 -1.60 12.71
CA ALA A 913 37.93 -2.45 12.26
C ALA A 913 36.79 -1.60 11.66
N ALA A 914 36.47 -0.46 12.28
CA ALA A 914 35.48 0.47 11.78
C ALA A 914 35.91 1.12 10.45
N VAL A 915 37.19 1.47 10.29
CA VAL A 915 37.77 1.95 9.02
C VAL A 915 37.66 0.89 7.92
N ASP A 916 38.02 -0.36 8.19
CA ASP A 916 37.92 -1.45 7.21
C ASP A 916 36.47 -1.69 6.77
N TYR A 917 35.52 -1.63 7.72
CA TYR A 917 34.10 -1.77 7.41
C TYR A 917 33.57 -0.58 6.59
N ALA A 918 33.96 0.65 6.95
CA ALA A 918 33.62 1.87 6.23
C ALA A 918 34.06 1.81 4.77
N ARG A 919 35.32 1.40 4.51
CA ARG A 919 35.86 1.22 3.15
C ARG A 919 35.05 0.24 2.31
N LYS A 920 34.52 -0.83 2.91
CA LYS A 920 33.76 -1.89 2.23
C LYS A 920 32.29 -1.54 1.99
N SER A 921 31.77 -0.54 2.70
CA SER A 921 30.34 -0.19 2.64
C SER A 921 29.94 0.54 1.35
N GLY A 922 30.89 1.23 0.70
CA GLY A 922 30.63 2.11 -0.43
C GLY A 922 29.66 3.26 -0.08
N VAL A 923 29.65 3.70 1.18
CA VAL A 923 28.81 4.80 1.69
C VAL A 923 29.70 6.01 1.94
N ALA A 924 29.33 7.18 1.42
CA ALA A 924 30.05 8.43 1.74
C ALA A 924 29.76 8.86 3.18
N ILE A 925 30.80 9.04 4.00
CA ILE A 925 30.64 9.32 5.43
C ILE A 925 31.00 10.78 5.72
N TYR A 926 30.03 11.53 6.25
CA TYR A 926 30.19 12.92 6.64
C TYR A 926 30.16 13.01 8.16
N PHE A 927 31.25 13.49 8.77
CA PHE A 927 31.26 13.78 10.19
C PHE A 927 31.02 15.26 10.43
N ILE A 928 30.20 15.57 11.42
CA ILE A 928 30.08 16.91 11.97
C ILE A 928 30.54 16.84 13.43
N GLY A 929 31.70 17.43 13.69
CA GLY A 929 32.34 17.49 14.99
C GLY A 929 31.97 18.77 15.74
N LEU A 930 31.19 18.65 16.80
CA LEU A 930 30.83 19.75 17.69
C LEU A 930 31.93 19.99 18.72
N ARG A 931 32.38 21.24 18.88
CA ARG A 931 33.37 21.66 19.89
C ARG A 931 34.70 20.89 19.84
N ILE A 932 35.04 20.29 18.69
CA ILE A 932 36.32 19.60 18.48
C ILE A 932 37.37 20.60 17.99
N GLY A 933 38.19 21.09 18.93
CA GLY A 933 39.21 22.11 18.68
C GLY A 933 40.45 21.60 17.94
N PRO A 934 41.30 22.50 17.41
CA PRO A 934 42.52 22.13 16.68
C PRO A 934 43.53 21.28 17.49
N THR A 935 43.47 21.36 18.82
CA THR A 935 44.34 20.63 19.75
C THR A 935 43.97 19.15 19.91
N GLN A 936 42.74 18.76 19.55
CA GLN A 936 42.29 17.36 19.56
C GLN A 936 42.74 16.62 18.30
N VAL A 937 44.06 16.57 18.09
CA VAL A 937 44.70 16.07 16.86
C VAL A 937 44.32 14.63 16.55
N ASP A 938 44.26 13.76 17.58
CA ASP A 938 43.92 12.34 17.39
C ASP A 938 42.50 12.15 16.85
N ILE A 939 41.49 12.74 17.51
CA ILE A 939 40.08 12.70 17.09
C ILE A 939 39.95 13.22 15.65
N ARG A 940 40.54 14.39 15.37
CA ARG A 940 40.47 15.00 14.03
C ARG A 940 41.11 14.11 12.98
N SER A 941 42.27 13.51 13.28
CA SER A 941 42.96 12.62 12.36
C SER A 941 42.13 11.37 12.02
N LYS A 942 41.45 10.79 13.03
CA LYS A 942 40.61 9.60 12.90
C LYS A 942 39.38 9.86 12.03
N LEU A 943 38.64 10.93 12.33
CA LEU A 943 37.43 11.32 11.55
C LEU A 943 37.80 11.70 10.11
N ASN A 944 38.86 12.51 9.93
CA ASN A 944 39.31 12.94 8.60
C ASN A 944 39.71 11.76 7.72
N ARG A 945 40.36 10.73 8.29
CA ARG A 945 40.76 9.54 7.55
C ARG A 945 39.55 8.76 7.04
N ILE A 946 38.55 8.50 7.89
CA ILE A 946 37.34 7.75 7.49
C ILE A 946 36.58 8.48 6.38
N SER A 947 36.27 9.77 6.58
CA SER A 947 35.54 10.56 5.58
C SER A 947 36.30 10.63 4.26
N ARG A 948 37.60 10.91 4.28
CA ARG A 948 38.41 10.95 3.06
C ARG A 948 38.42 9.62 2.32
N GLU A 949 38.57 8.51 3.03
CA GLU A 949 38.67 7.19 2.40
C GLU A 949 37.34 6.70 1.81
N THR A 950 36.22 7.19 2.34
CA THR A 950 34.86 6.89 1.89
C THR A 950 34.28 7.93 0.92
N GLY A 951 35.03 8.99 0.58
CA GLY A 951 34.59 10.03 -0.34
C GLY A 951 33.69 11.11 0.27
N GLY A 952 33.53 11.15 1.60
CA GLY A 952 32.83 12.20 2.33
C GLY A 952 33.77 13.28 2.91
N ALA A 953 33.26 14.10 3.84
CA ALA A 953 34.00 15.20 4.47
C ALA A 953 33.78 15.30 5.98
N VAL A 954 34.65 16.05 6.66
CA VAL A 954 34.48 16.39 8.07
C VAL A 954 34.33 17.89 8.23
N TYR A 955 33.35 18.29 9.04
CA TYR A 955 33.07 19.66 9.39
C TYR A 955 33.23 19.85 10.90
N TYR A 956 34.05 20.82 11.31
CA TYR A 956 34.26 21.13 12.72
C TYR A 956 33.63 22.47 13.03
N ILE A 957 32.74 22.51 14.02
CA ILE A 957 32.03 23.73 14.41
C ILE A 957 32.06 23.90 15.92
N ASP A 958 32.14 25.16 16.37
CA ASP A 958 32.21 25.49 17.80
C ASP A 958 30.83 25.45 18.49
N SER A 959 29.74 25.49 17.73
CA SER A 959 28.36 25.47 18.25
C SER A 959 27.40 24.87 17.24
N ALA A 960 26.37 24.17 17.75
CA ALA A 960 25.29 23.62 16.93
C ALA A 960 24.53 24.68 16.10
N ARG A 961 24.60 25.97 16.47
CA ARG A 961 23.98 27.07 15.69
C ARG A 961 24.53 27.22 14.27
N ASN A 962 25.77 26.77 14.04
CA ASN A 962 26.42 26.84 12.73
C ASN A 962 26.09 25.64 11.82
N LEU A 963 25.31 24.67 12.31
CA LEU A 963 24.97 23.45 11.59
C LEU A 963 24.22 23.71 10.28
N ASP A 964 23.37 24.74 10.23
CA ASP A 964 22.55 25.03 9.04
C ASP A 964 23.40 25.29 7.78
N ALA A 965 24.51 26.01 7.93
CA ALA A 965 25.43 26.30 6.83
C ALA A 965 26.16 25.04 6.34
N ILE A 966 26.58 24.18 7.26
CA ILE A 966 27.26 22.91 6.95
C ILE A 966 26.31 21.96 6.22
N TYR A 967 25.09 21.82 6.73
CA TYR A 967 24.07 20.97 6.11
C TYR A 967 23.69 21.44 4.70
N LYS A 968 23.71 22.75 4.46
CA LYS A 968 23.54 23.30 3.11
C LYS A 968 24.69 22.91 2.18
N GLU A 969 25.93 22.96 2.64
CA GLU A 969 27.09 22.52 1.84
C GLU A 969 27.02 21.03 1.51
N ILE A 970 26.63 20.20 2.49
CA ILE A 970 26.43 18.76 2.30
C ILE A 970 25.31 18.49 1.29
N ASP A 971 24.18 19.21 1.37
CA ASP A 971 23.09 19.10 0.40
C ASP A 971 23.55 19.46 -1.02
N GLU A 972 24.22 20.61 -1.19
CA GLU A 972 24.76 21.04 -2.49
C GLU A 972 25.75 20.01 -3.07
N GLU A 973 26.63 19.44 -2.24
CA GLU A 973 27.57 18.38 -2.64
C GLU A 973 26.83 17.11 -3.05
N LEU A 974 25.94 16.58 -2.20
CA LEU A 974 25.22 15.33 -2.45
C LEU A 974 24.35 15.42 -3.71
N ARG A 975 23.90 16.63 -4.09
CA ARG A 975 23.10 16.91 -5.29
C ARG A 975 23.92 17.17 -6.56
N SER A 976 25.24 17.35 -6.44
CA SER A 976 26.13 17.81 -7.52
C SER A 976 27.22 16.80 -7.86
N GLN A 977 26.88 15.51 -7.89
CA GLN A 977 27.84 14.41 -8.13
C GLN A 977 27.83 13.93 -9.59
N TYR A 978 28.95 13.37 -10.02
CA TYR A 978 29.09 12.60 -11.26
C TYR A 978 29.18 11.11 -10.93
N LEU A 979 28.47 10.27 -11.67
CA LEU A 979 28.60 8.82 -11.61
C LEU A 979 29.52 8.38 -12.74
N LEU A 980 30.70 7.87 -12.38
CA LEU A 980 31.64 7.26 -13.31
C LEU A 980 31.59 5.75 -13.12
N THR A 981 31.40 4.98 -14.18
CA THR A 981 31.39 3.51 -14.12
C THR A 981 32.50 2.94 -15.01
N TYR A 982 33.22 1.94 -14.53
CA TYR A 982 34.19 1.20 -15.34
C TYR A 982 34.21 -0.29 -14.98
N VAL A 983 34.57 -1.14 -15.93
CA VAL A 983 34.86 -2.55 -15.67
C VAL A 983 36.37 -2.71 -15.43
N PRO A 984 36.81 -3.26 -14.28
CA PRO A 984 38.22 -3.45 -14.01
C PRO A 984 38.88 -4.37 -15.05
N SER A 985 40.02 -3.96 -15.60
CA SER A 985 40.76 -4.74 -16.60
C SER A 985 41.32 -6.07 -16.05
N ALA A 986 41.49 -6.19 -14.73
CA ALA A 986 41.91 -7.42 -14.05
C ALA A 986 40.73 -8.17 -13.43
N LYS A 987 40.61 -9.48 -13.75
CA LYS A 987 39.53 -10.36 -13.26
C LYS A 987 39.40 -10.33 -11.73
N PRO A 988 38.18 -10.26 -11.17
CA PRO A 988 37.96 -10.37 -9.73
C PRO A 988 38.48 -11.72 -9.22
N THR A 989 39.11 -11.72 -8.04
CA THR A 989 39.55 -12.94 -7.37
C THR A 989 38.87 -13.01 -6.01
N PRO A 990 38.28 -14.16 -5.60
CA PRO A 990 37.66 -14.28 -4.27
C PRO A 990 38.65 -13.92 -3.16
N GLY A 991 38.28 -12.97 -2.29
CA GLY A 991 39.18 -12.43 -1.26
C GLY A 991 40.24 -11.47 -1.81
N GLY A 992 39.92 -10.76 -2.90
CA GLY A 992 40.81 -9.83 -3.60
C GLY A 992 41.42 -8.76 -2.69
N LYS A 993 42.62 -8.30 -3.07
CA LYS A 993 43.31 -7.21 -2.38
C LYS A 993 42.62 -5.88 -2.64
N TRP A 994 42.76 -4.94 -1.70
CA TRP A 994 42.36 -3.54 -1.87
C TRP A 994 42.94 -2.97 -3.16
N ARG A 995 42.08 -2.37 -3.99
CA ARG A 995 42.47 -1.66 -5.20
C ARG A 995 42.27 -0.17 -4.99
N LYS A 996 43.34 0.61 -5.13
CA LYS A 996 43.29 2.05 -4.95
C LYS A 996 42.66 2.70 -6.18
N VAL A 997 41.74 3.64 -5.96
CA VAL A 997 41.09 4.40 -7.03
C VAL A 997 41.42 5.88 -6.88
N GLU A 998 41.72 6.53 -7.99
CA GLU A 998 41.94 7.97 -8.08
C GLU A 998 41.22 8.54 -9.30
N VAL A 999 40.50 9.65 -9.11
CA VAL A 999 39.85 10.38 -10.20
C VAL A 999 40.53 11.73 -10.34
N LYS A 1000 41.10 11.98 -11.53
CA LYS A 1000 41.69 13.27 -11.90
C LYS A 1000 40.72 14.05 -12.78
N VAL A 1001 40.71 15.38 -12.62
CA VAL A 1001 39.81 16.28 -13.36
C VAL A 1001 40.59 17.41 -14.01
N ASN A 1002 40.16 17.83 -15.21
CA ASN A 1002 40.73 18.93 -16.00
C ASN A 1002 39.68 20.04 -16.19
N PRO A 1003 40.01 21.35 -16.00
CA PRO A 1003 41.31 21.96 -15.68
C PRO A 1003 41.87 21.59 -14.29
N GLY A 1004 43.20 21.56 -14.17
CA GLY A 1004 43.92 21.01 -13.01
C GLY A 1004 43.81 21.81 -11.69
N ASP A 1005 43.06 22.91 -11.69
CA ASP A 1005 42.66 23.66 -10.48
C ASP A 1005 41.40 23.08 -9.80
N LEU A 1006 40.73 22.12 -10.45
CA LEU A 1006 39.59 21.39 -9.91
C LEU A 1006 40.05 20.20 -9.07
N VAL A 1007 39.31 19.93 -7.99
CA VAL A 1007 39.56 18.81 -7.08
C VAL A 1007 38.37 17.86 -7.12
N ALA A 1008 38.62 16.59 -7.47
CA ALA A 1008 37.64 15.52 -7.35
C ALA A 1008 37.75 14.82 -6.00
N ARG A 1009 36.59 14.48 -5.43
CA ARG A 1009 36.44 13.65 -4.23
C ARG A 1009 35.60 12.43 -4.59
N THR A 1010 36.14 11.26 -4.33
CA THR A 1010 35.45 9.96 -4.46
C THR A 1010 36.05 8.96 -3.46
N ILE A 1011 35.55 7.73 -3.44
CA ILE A 1011 36.13 6.66 -2.62
C ILE A 1011 37.61 6.45 -2.96
N SER A 1012 38.42 6.18 -1.95
CA SER A 1012 39.88 5.99 -2.14
C SER A 1012 40.27 4.64 -2.77
N GLY A 1013 39.30 3.74 -2.91
CA GLY A 1013 39.49 2.38 -3.42
C GLY A 1013 38.33 1.47 -3.03
N TYR A 1014 38.43 0.21 -3.42
CA TYR A 1014 37.42 -0.82 -3.15
C TYR A 1014 38.04 -2.22 -3.03
N TYR A 1015 37.24 -3.16 -2.53
CA TYR A 1015 37.56 -4.59 -2.55
C TYR A 1015 36.70 -5.29 -3.62
N PRO A 1016 37.30 -6.05 -4.56
CA PRO A 1016 36.58 -6.80 -5.60
C PRO A 1016 35.77 -8.00 -5.10
#